data_AF-A0A6J4TIW6-F1
#
_entry.id   AF-A0A6J4TIW6-F1
#
_cell.length_a   1.000
_cell.length_b   1.000
_cell.length_c   1.000
_cell.angle_alpha   90.00
_cell.angle_beta   90.00
_cell.angle_gamma   90.00
#
_symmetry.space_group_name_H-M   'P 1'
#
loop_
_entity.id
_entity.type
_entity.pdbx_description
1 polymer ?
#
loop_
_entity_poly.entity_id
_entity_poly.type
_entity_poly.pdbx_seq_one_letter_code
_entity_poly.pdbx_strand_id
1 'polypeptide(L)'
;MSDPKPKDEEIEARAAEGDAGESPLERRPPKDLPEELVMGRLGRLDTRRALAELCKSVPGLDEVLLPRGIRADALTRKSGGGAALLRGVARRIAGDPAAWGAFRAAVQEQIPPETFEALGSLSGENLEEMAEAHTTEGLLLAALTTDEEQDPAVVGALTESWRLEKGAAQKKASEDAHVRDLEAELERLKGENERLSFASRAANERAAALAEEVDVLTGERSGASELVRKAEEQAASALDARGRLDERIAELERRGEQLERALEGERTAYARAAERVDELHEELGRVAAERDRIKNALQNARFTDDGFGELLVRAVKNEVGAMPASLDSAASTAHLLEFMGKVLQAQSDLRAPRTQATKPTEEEAEDPDPSPAPPPVVAPEVRANGSRNGGHARSRPTLSFRALGGAGEVGGSSHLLDFGSTRVLVDAGIKPDGRGPAAPNFGAIDRIDAAVITHAHLDHCGALPLLVRDRPGLPIYCTPPSAKLIVSALNDHAAMGGGLPGGAPIHEVRKRLVPVPFGKPLKIGDATVTLTESGHILGAASVLLQSGPATVFHTGDICMEDHFSIPSARLPDVKDIDLLIMEATLADQKPQPFSDSIRTMVETINETTMERERGGSVLIPTYALGQAQEIILGLKHYGKEYGLDRDVFIYVDGSVVTTSERLYAEQLGYMKPYLQHSDPREIFFSDNIRAVANDDNARERILTNPCAVIASPVTMQGGASAFYRRRLEVDPKNAVILPSNAAASYGAQRGEEAQWRVERVSFAAHCTQDELLGITKKLSPRQIILIHGSRRRISDLAFRLAPDHKIHTPTVGETVRTVL
;
A
#
# COMPACT_ATOMS: atom_id res chain seq x y z
N MET A 1 -12.01 -85.27 -46.00
CA MET A 1 -12.22 -86.13 -44.82
C MET A 1 -11.03 -87.07 -44.75
N SER A 2 -10.33 -87.23 -43.63
CA SER A 2 -10.37 -86.52 -42.33
C SER A 2 -9.15 -86.95 -41.49
N ASP A 3 -8.97 -86.39 -40.29
CA ASP A 3 -7.82 -86.60 -39.38
C ASP A 3 -7.69 -88.03 -38.84
N PRO A 4 -6.60 -88.33 -38.11
CA PRO A 4 -6.81 -88.77 -36.72
C PRO A 4 -5.77 -88.28 -35.67
N LYS A 5 -6.11 -88.48 -34.38
CA LYS A 5 -5.26 -88.32 -33.18
C LYS A 5 -4.50 -89.61 -32.80
N PRO A 6 -3.47 -89.49 -31.94
CA PRO A 6 -3.16 -90.44 -30.84
C PRO A 6 -2.79 -89.73 -29.50
N LYS A 7 -2.57 -90.36 -28.33
CA LYS A 7 -3.20 -91.53 -27.63
C LYS A 7 -2.66 -91.58 -26.18
N ASP A 8 -3.48 -91.92 -25.17
CA ASP A 8 -3.07 -92.10 -23.75
C ASP A 8 -2.45 -93.48 -23.46
N GLU A 9 -1.64 -93.66 -22.39
CA GLU A 9 -1.32 -94.99 -21.81
C GLU A 9 -0.80 -94.91 -20.35
N GLU A 10 -0.89 -96.02 -19.60
CA GLU A 10 -0.73 -96.14 -18.13
C GLU A 10 0.51 -96.95 -17.70
N ILE A 11 0.95 -96.85 -16.43
CA ILE A 11 1.82 -97.84 -15.74
C ILE A 11 1.37 -98.03 -14.28
N GLU A 12 1.42 -99.26 -13.77
CA GLU A 12 0.91 -99.68 -12.45
C GLU A 12 1.94 -99.73 -11.29
N ALA A 13 1.40 -99.51 -10.08
CA ALA A 13 1.65 -100.16 -8.78
C ALA A 13 3.00 -100.84 -8.42
N ARG A 14 3.47 -100.52 -7.20
CA ARG A 14 3.68 -101.54 -6.14
C ARG A 14 3.63 -100.92 -4.72
N ALA A 15 3.34 -101.75 -3.72
CA ALA A 15 3.01 -101.32 -2.36
C ALA A 15 3.98 -101.85 -1.29
N ALA A 16 3.98 -101.20 -0.12
CA ALA A 16 4.43 -101.72 1.16
C ALA A 16 3.58 -101.06 2.27
N GLU A 17 3.02 -101.85 3.18
CA GLU A 17 2.30 -101.34 4.35
C GLU A 17 3.31 -101.06 5.48
N GLY A 18 3.09 -99.97 6.21
CA GLY A 18 3.91 -99.57 7.36
C GLY A 18 3.12 -98.63 8.26
N ASP A 19 3.12 -98.92 9.56
CA ASP A 19 2.42 -98.15 10.58
C ASP A 19 3.01 -96.74 10.74
N ALA A 20 2.16 -95.73 10.80
CA ALA A 20 2.54 -94.32 10.86
C ALA A 20 1.47 -93.50 11.60
N GLY A 21 1.82 -92.93 12.75
CA GLY A 21 0.95 -92.01 13.49
C GLY A 21 0.75 -90.68 12.76
N GLU A 22 -0.35 -89.98 13.07
CA GLU A 22 -0.69 -88.69 12.47
C GLU A 22 0.46 -87.67 12.60
N SER A 23 0.75 -86.98 11.51
CA SER A 23 1.78 -85.94 11.49
C SER A 23 1.39 -84.76 12.38
N PRO A 24 2.32 -84.10 13.12
CA PRO A 24 2.01 -82.90 13.91
C PRO A 24 1.32 -81.76 13.12
N LEU A 25 1.45 -81.79 11.79
CA LEU A 25 0.85 -80.86 10.83
C LEU A 25 -0.65 -81.11 10.55
N GLU A 26 -1.22 -82.25 10.93
CA GLU A 26 -2.60 -82.64 10.58
C GLU A 26 -3.63 -82.44 11.72
N ARG A 27 -3.19 -81.98 12.90
CA ARG A 27 -4.08 -81.66 14.02
C ARG A 27 -5.14 -80.62 13.62
N ARG A 28 -6.39 -80.86 14.00
CA ARG A 28 -7.53 -79.98 13.70
C ARG A 28 -7.63 -78.81 14.69
N PRO A 29 -8.22 -77.67 14.29
CA PRO A 29 -8.49 -76.56 15.21
C PRO A 29 -9.46 -76.98 16.34
N PRO A 30 -9.27 -76.49 17.59
CA PRO A 30 -10.18 -76.77 18.69
C PRO A 30 -11.53 -76.09 18.49
N LYS A 31 -12.61 -76.77 18.88
CA LYS A 31 -13.99 -76.43 18.48
C LYS A 31 -14.48 -75.06 18.95
N ASP A 32 -14.00 -74.60 20.10
CA ASP A 32 -14.46 -73.37 20.77
C ASP A 32 -13.49 -72.17 20.60
N LEU A 33 -12.55 -72.30 19.65
CA LEU A 33 -11.58 -71.25 19.29
C LEU A 33 -12.29 -69.93 18.93
N PRO A 34 -12.04 -68.81 19.65
CA PRO A 34 -12.71 -67.55 19.32
C PRO A 34 -12.24 -66.98 17.96
N GLU A 35 -13.15 -66.81 16.99
CA GLU A 35 -12.89 -66.10 15.71
C GLU A 35 -12.25 -64.73 15.98
N GLU A 36 -12.67 -64.08 17.06
CA GLU A 36 -12.18 -62.78 17.50
C GLU A 36 -10.75 -62.78 18.09
N LEU A 37 -10.25 -63.91 18.60
CA LEU A 37 -8.87 -64.06 19.09
C LEU A 37 -7.91 -64.14 17.89
N VAL A 38 -8.24 -65.01 16.93
CA VAL A 38 -7.51 -65.15 15.66
C VAL A 38 -7.51 -63.81 14.91
N MET A 39 -8.66 -63.15 14.80
CA MET A 39 -8.75 -61.80 14.24
C MET A 39 -7.93 -60.75 15.01
N GLY A 40 -7.92 -60.80 16.34
CA GLY A 40 -7.15 -59.88 17.19
C GLY A 40 -5.65 -60.02 16.95
N ARG A 41 -5.15 -61.26 16.97
CA ARG A 41 -3.73 -61.56 16.72
C ARG A 41 -3.32 -61.21 15.30
N LEU A 42 -4.05 -61.66 14.27
CA LEU A 42 -3.81 -61.25 12.87
C LEU A 42 -3.82 -59.72 12.75
N GLY A 43 -4.76 -59.05 13.43
CA GLY A 43 -4.92 -57.60 13.50
C GLY A 43 -3.70 -56.84 14.01
N ARG A 44 -2.95 -57.40 14.98
CA ARG A 44 -1.74 -56.79 15.56
C ARG A 44 -0.46 -57.08 14.77
N LEU A 45 -0.44 -58.12 13.94
CA LEU A 45 0.72 -58.54 13.15
C LEU A 45 0.88 -57.74 11.84
N ASP A 46 0.88 -56.40 11.94
CA ASP A 46 0.97 -55.42 10.83
C ASP A 46 0.25 -55.90 9.54
N THR A 47 -0.98 -56.37 9.77
CA THR A 47 -1.81 -57.33 9.01
C THR A 47 -1.34 -57.69 7.59
N ARG A 48 -1.36 -56.69 6.71
CA ARG A 48 -1.28 -56.86 5.25
C ARG A 48 0.11 -57.20 4.76
N ARG A 49 1.16 -56.86 5.52
CA ARG A 49 2.55 -57.14 5.13
C ARG A 49 3.01 -58.49 5.70
N ALA A 50 2.81 -58.75 6.99
CA ALA A 50 3.22 -60.03 7.58
C ALA A 50 2.50 -61.22 6.92
N LEU A 51 1.17 -61.14 6.72
CA LEU A 51 0.43 -62.19 6.02
C LEU A 51 0.88 -62.36 4.57
N ALA A 52 1.24 -61.26 3.88
CA ALA A 52 1.73 -61.34 2.51
C ALA A 52 3.14 -61.93 2.38
N GLU A 53 4.04 -61.68 3.34
CA GLU A 53 5.37 -62.31 3.36
C GLU A 53 5.31 -63.77 3.83
N LEU A 54 4.45 -64.12 4.79
CA LEU A 54 4.20 -65.50 5.21
C LEU A 54 3.66 -66.36 4.05
N CYS A 55 2.72 -65.81 3.28
CA CYS A 55 2.22 -66.47 2.05
C CYS A 55 3.27 -66.58 0.92
N LYS A 56 4.43 -65.91 1.03
CA LYS A 56 5.56 -66.07 0.08
C LYS A 56 6.63 -67.02 0.59
N SER A 57 6.85 -67.10 1.90
CA SER A 57 7.86 -67.98 2.50
C SER A 57 7.44 -69.45 2.46
N VAL A 58 6.14 -69.73 2.47
CA VAL A 58 5.57 -71.09 2.35
C VAL A 58 4.82 -71.23 1.00
N PRO A 59 5.37 -71.95 0.01
CA PRO A 59 4.74 -72.11 -1.30
C PRO A 59 3.34 -72.74 -1.23
N GLY A 60 2.36 -72.11 -1.89
CA GLY A 60 0.96 -72.55 -1.91
C GLY A 60 0.12 -72.13 -0.69
N LEU A 61 0.72 -71.45 0.30
CA LEU A 61 -0.01 -71.00 1.47
C LEU A 61 -1.04 -69.90 1.17
N ASP A 62 -0.86 -69.13 0.08
CA ASP A 62 -1.87 -68.19 -0.40
C ASP A 62 -3.14 -68.90 -0.94
N GLU A 63 -3.00 -70.05 -1.60
CA GLU A 63 -4.16 -70.87 -1.99
C GLU A 63 -4.92 -71.44 -0.77
N VAL A 64 -4.19 -71.73 0.32
CA VAL A 64 -4.72 -72.29 1.58
C VAL A 64 -5.30 -71.23 2.52
N LEU A 65 -4.81 -69.98 2.52
CA LEU A 65 -5.32 -68.93 3.43
C LEU A 65 -6.20 -67.88 2.74
N LEU A 66 -5.91 -67.48 1.50
CA LEU A 66 -6.58 -66.33 0.86
C LEU A 66 -7.82 -66.76 0.05
N PRO A 67 -8.84 -65.88 -0.08
CA PRO A 67 -9.96 -66.11 -0.99
C PRO A 67 -9.52 -66.16 -2.45
N ARG A 68 -10.11 -67.07 -3.25
CA ARG A 68 -9.80 -67.24 -4.68
C ARG A 68 -9.81 -65.91 -5.43
N GLY A 69 -8.67 -65.61 -6.08
CA GLY A 69 -8.45 -64.37 -6.83
C GLY A 69 -7.70 -63.26 -6.08
N ILE A 70 -7.55 -63.36 -4.75
CA ILE A 70 -6.74 -62.42 -3.95
C ILE A 70 -5.32 -62.98 -3.80
N ARG A 71 -4.36 -62.45 -4.57
CA ARG A 71 -2.93 -62.76 -4.39
C ARG A 71 -2.34 -61.96 -3.23
N ALA A 72 -1.30 -62.52 -2.57
CA ALA A 72 -0.60 -61.88 -1.46
C ALA A 72 -0.16 -60.42 -1.77
N ASP A 73 0.35 -60.15 -2.98
CA ASP A 73 0.81 -58.82 -3.43
C ASP A 73 -0.28 -57.74 -3.56
N ALA A 74 -1.56 -58.13 -3.45
CA ALA A 74 -2.69 -57.20 -3.45
C ALA A 74 -3.01 -56.70 -2.03
N LEU A 75 -2.65 -57.46 -0.98
CA LEU A 75 -3.02 -57.17 0.41
C LEU A 75 -2.44 -55.84 0.90
N THR A 76 -1.19 -55.53 0.53
CA THR A 76 -0.42 -54.37 0.98
C THR A 76 -0.92 -53.02 0.43
N ARG A 77 -1.84 -53.01 -0.53
CA ARG A 77 -2.34 -51.78 -1.18
C ARG A 77 -3.49 -51.17 -0.37
N LYS A 78 -3.49 -49.84 -0.15
CA LYS A 78 -4.53 -49.14 0.63
C LYS A 78 -5.90 -49.20 -0.06
N SER A 79 -6.72 -50.15 0.37
CA SER A 79 -8.14 -50.29 0.02
C SER A 79 -8.99 -50.49 1.29
N GLY A 80 -10.12 -49.79 1.40
CA GLY A 80 -11.08 -49.99 2.49
C GLY A 80 -11.73 -51.38 2.38
N GLY A 81 -11.78 -52.13 3.49
CA GLY A 81 -12.37 -53.48 3.52
C GLY A 81 -11.62 -54.55 4.34
N GLY A 82 -10.44 -54.23 4.88
CA GLY A 82 -9.58 -55.21 5.58
C GLY A 82 -10.27 -56.05 6.67
N ALA A 83 -11.19 -55.46 7.45
CA ALA A 83 -11.93 -56.18 8.49
C ALA A 83 -12.90 -57.27 7.96
N ALA A 84 -13.36 -57.18 6.71
CA ALA A 84 -14.14 -58.24 6.08
C ALA A 84 -13.23 -59.40 5.62
N LEU A 85 -12.05 -59.07 5.08
CA LEU A 85 -11.06 -60.06 4.66
C LEU A 85 -10.48 -60.84 5.85
N LEU A 86 -10.14 -60.15 6.95
CA LEU A 86 -9.61 -60.78 8.17
C LEU A 86 -10.62 -61.75 8.80
N ARG A 87 -11.92 -61.45 8.79
CA ARG A 87 -12.98 -62.41 9.19
C ARG A 87 -13.02 -63.64 8.29
N GLY A 88 -12.89 -63.45 6.97
CA GLY A 88 -12.83 -64.55 6.01
C GLY A 88 -11.64 -65.49 6.26
N VAL A 89 -10.45 -64.93 6.51
CA VAL A 89 -9.23 -65.69 6.82
C VAL A 89 -9.34 -66.40 8.17
N ALA A 90 -9.81 -65.71 9.23
CA ALA A 90 -9.97 -66.30 10.56
C ALA A 90 -10.95 -67.49 10.57
N ARG A 91 -12.06 -67.41 9.82
CA ARG A 91 -12.99 -68.53 9.66
C ARG A 91 -12.40 -69.70 8.88
N ARG A 92 -11.53 -69.44 7.90
CA ARG A 92 -10.82 -70.51 7.18
C ARG A 92 -9.82 -71.21 8.09
N ILE A 93 -9.04 -70.45 8.86
CA ILE A 93 -8.12 -70.98 9.90
C ILE A 93 -8.88 -71.84 10.94
N ALA A 94 -10.10 -71.47 11.32
CA ALA A 94 -10.92 -72.25 12.24
C ALA A 94 -11.64 -73.47 11.61
N GLY A 95 -11.63 -73.63 10.28
CA GLY A 95 -12.39 -74.67 9.56
C GLY A 95 -11.58 -75.61 8.66
N ASP A 96 -10.33 -75.26 8.35
CA ASP A 96 -9.44 -75.95 7.42
C ASP A 96 -8.15 -76.38 8.18
N PRO A 97 -7.89 -77.69 8.38
CA PRO A 97 -6.74 -78.15 9.16
C PRO A 97 -5.38 -77.67 8.61
N ALA A 98 -5.24 -77.52 7.29
CA ALA A 98 -4.00 -77.01 6.69
C ALA A 98 -3.81 -75.51 6.98
N ALA A 99 -4.91 -74.74 6.98
CA ALA A 99 -4.90 -73.34 7.40
C ALA A 99 -4.58 -73.19 8.91
N TRP A 100 -5.08 -74.11 9.74
CA TRP A 100 -4.77 -74.14 11.19
C TRP A 100 -3.30 -74.48 11.46
N GLY A 101 -2.75 -75.51 10.82
CA GLY A 101 -1.34 -75.90 10.98
C GLY A 101 -0.36 -74.77 10.62
N ALA A 102 -0.63 -74.06 9.50
CA ALA A 102 0.16 -72.91 9.11
C ALA A 102 0.01 -71.71 10.06
N PHE A 103 -1.18 -71.47 10.61
CA PHE A 103 -1.40 -70.44 11.63
C PHE A 103 -0.67 -70.76 12.94
N ARG A 104 -0.68 -72.03 13.39
CA ARG A 104 0.07 -72.47 14.58
C ARG A 104 1.55 -72.14 14.44
N ALA A 105 2.21 -72.63 13.38
CA ALA A 105 3.64 -72.41 13.16
C ALA A 105 4.01 -70.92 13.12
N ALA A 106 3.24 -70.10 12.40
CA ALA A 106 3.49 -68.66 12.27
C ALA A 106 3.30 -67.86 13.56
N VAL A 107 2.53 -68.37 14.54
CA VAL A 107 2.33 -67.74 15.84
C VAL A 107 3.31 -68.27 16.90
N GLN A 108 3.69 -69.54 16.81
CA GLN A 108 4.61 -70.22 17.75
C GLN A 108 5.99 -69.53 17.80
N GLU A 109 6.53 -69.10 16.65
CA GLU A 109 7.79 -68.32 16.56
C GLU A 109 7.74 -66.94 17.25
N GLN A 110 6.56 -66.46 17.62
CA GLN A 110 6.32 -65.09 18.11
C GLN A 110 5.85 -65.03 19.57
N ILE A 111 5.83 -66.16 20.25
CA ILE A 111 5.52 -66.28 21.67
C ILE A 111 6.85 -66.48 22.41
N PRO A 112 7.14 -65.71 23.48
CA PRO A 112 8.38 -65.88 24.22
C PRO A 112 8.54 -67.32 24.75
N PRO A 113 9.74 -67.93 24.70
CA PRO A 113 9.96 -69.29 25.23
C PRO A 113 9.49 -69.43 26.68
N GLU A 114 9.73 -68.40 27.50
CA GLU A 114 9.27 -68.28 28.89
C GLU A 114 7.75 -68.49 29.03
N THR A 115 6.95 -68.03 28.06
CA THR A 115 5.49 -68.19 28.04
C THR A 115 5.05 -69.61 27.64
N PHE A 116 5.90 -70.40 26.96
CA PHE A 116 5.68 -71.84 26.79
C PHE A 116 6.12 -72.63 28.03
N GLU A 117 7.25 -72.29 28.64
CA GLU A 117 7.70 -72.91 29.91
C GLU A 117 6.67 -72.71 31.02
N ALA A 118 6.06 -71.52 31.09
CA ALA A 118 4.96 -71.20 32.00
C ALA A 118 3.78 -72.20 31.95
N LEU A 119 3.41 -72.69 30.76
CA LEU A 119 2.28 -73.63 30.58
C LEU A 119 2.46 -74.91 31.39
N GLY A 120 3.69 -75.44 31.47
CA GLY A 120 3.98 -76.68 32.20
C GLY A 120 3.75 -76.59 33.71
N SER A 121 3.54 -75.38 34.24
CA SER A 121 3.21 -75.10 35.64
C SER A 121 1.80 -74.53 35.85
N LEU A 122 1.02 -74.39 34.77
CA LEU A 122 -0.23 -73.62 34.78
C LEU A 122 -1.43 -74.50 35.16
N SER A 123 -2.24 -74.01 36.09
CA SER A 123 -3.37 -74.72 36.69
C SER A 123 -4.55 -73.77 36.93
N GLY A 124 -5.71 -74.33 37.29
CA GLY A 124 -6.87 -73.51 37.63
C GLY A 124 -6.71 -72.64 38.89
N GLU A 125 -5.72 -72.92 39.75
CA GLU A 125 -5.54 -72.24 41.04
C GLU A 125 -4.48 -71.12 41.02
N ASN A 126 -3.55 -71.12 40.05
CA ASN A 126 -2.52 -70.07 39.89
C ASN A 126 -2.76 -69.15 38.68
N LEU A 127 -3.91 -69.26 38.01
CA LEU A 127 -4.22 -68.59 36.75
C LEU A 127 -4.18 -67.04 36.85
N GLU A 128 -4.60 -66.48 38.00
CA GLU A 128 -4.56 -65.03 38.25
C GLU A 128 -3.14 -64.51 38.51
N GLU A 129 -2.31 -65.27 39.23
CA GLU A 129 -0.90 -64.91 39.51
C GLU A 129 -0.05 -64.94 38.23
N MET A 130 -0.27 -65.93 37.35
CA MET A 130 0.42 -65.99 36.06
C MET A 130 -0.03 -64.89 35.08
N ALA A 131 -1.23 -64.33 35.25
CA ALA A 131 -1.75 -63.22 34.46
C ALA A 131 -1.07 -61.86 34.78
N GLU A 132 -0.40 -61.72 35.94
CA GLU A 132 0.43 -60.54 36.22
C GLU A 132 1.75 -60.56 35.43
N ALA A 133 2.30 -61.75 35.16
CA ALA A 133 3.58 -61.92 34.44
C ALA A 133 3.42 -62.05 32.91
N HIS A 134 2.31 -62.66 32.45
CA HIS A 134 2.04 -62.89 31.04
C HIS A 134 0.60 -62.51 30.69
N THR A 135 0.37 -61.92 29.51
CA THR A 135 -1.00 -61.57 29.10
C THR A 135 -1.85 -62.82 28.87
N THR A 136 -3.11 -62.77 29.29
CA THR A 136 -4.12 -63.83 29.09
C THR A 136 -4.25 -64.25 27.63
N GLU A 137 -4.13 -63.29 26.70
CA GLU A 137 -4.06 -63.57 25.25
C GLU A 137 -2.81 -64.37 24.84
N GLY A 138 -1.66 -64.06 25.43
CA GLY A 138 -0.39 -64.75 25.17
C GLY A 138 -0.38 -66.19 25.69
N LEU A 139 -0.82 -66.39 26.94
CA LEU A 139 -0.97 -67.73 27.54
C LEU A 139 -1.95 -68.59 26.75
N LEU A 140 -3.10 -68.03 26.37
CA LEU A 140 -4.10 -68.73 25.55
C LEU A 140 -3.54 -69.12 24.16
N LEU A 141 -2.83 -68.22 23.48
CA LEU A 141 -2.19 -68.55 22.21
C LEU A 141 -1.08 -69.59 22.35
N ALA A 142 -0.32 -69.58 23.46
CA ALA A 142 0.71 -70.59 23.72
C ALA A 142 0.08 -71.98 23.89
N ALA A 143 -0.95 -72.10 24.73
CA ALA A 143 -1.69 -73.34 24.97
C ALA A 143 -2.36 -73.90 23.69
N LEU A 144 -2.77 -73.02 22.77
CA LEU A 144 -3.37 -73.39 21.48
C LEU A 144 -2.36 -73.72 20.37
N THR A 145 -1.08 -73.39 20.55
CA THR A 145 -0.05 -73.55 19.50
C THR A 145 1.02 -74.60 19.80
N THR A 146 1.26 -74.95 21.06
CA THR A 146 2.19 -76.01 21.47
C THR A 146 1.89 -77.39 20.84
N ASP A 147 2.92 -78.23 20.71
CA ASP A 147 2.83 -79.59 20.19
C ASP A 147 2.45 -80.63 21.26
N GLU A 148 2.47 -80.27 22.55
CA GLU A 148 1.99 -81.13 23.65
C GLU A 148 0.47 -80.95 23.87
N GLU A 149 -0.26 -82.03 24.09
CA GLU A 149 -1.72 -81.98 24.29
C GLU A 149 -2.08 -81.43 25.68
N GLN A 150 -2.70 -80.25 25.71
CA GLN A 150 -3.02 -79.52 26.94
C GLN A 150 -4.39 -79.92 27.53
N ASP A 151 -4.56 -79.76 28.85
CA ASP A 151 -5.85 -80.01 29.52
C ASP A 151 -6.95 -79.06 28.97
N PRO A 152 -8.06 -79.57 28.41
CA PRO A 152 -9.18 -78.77 27.94
C PRO A 152 -9.77 -77.82 29.00
N ALA A 153 -9.70 -78.15 30.29
CA ALA A 153 -10.17 -77.29 31.37
C ALA A 153 -9.34 -76.00 31.49
N VAL A 154 -8.02 -76.09 31.32
CA VAL A 154 -7.10 -74.95 31.36
C VAL A 154 -7.32 -74.02 30.16
N VAL A 155 -7.45 -74.59 28.96
CA VAL A 155 -7.75 -73.83 27.73
C VAL A 155 -9.11 -73.12 27.85
N GLY A 156 -10.10 -73.77 28.47
CA GLY A 156 -11.41 -73.19 28.75
C GLY A 156 -11.35 -71.98 29.69
N ALA A 157 -10.61 -72.08 30.80
CA ALA A 157 -10.45 -70.99 31.77
C ALA A 157 -9.78 -69.74 31.16
N LEU A 158 -8.67 -69.93 30.44
CA LEU A 158 -7.98 -68.85 29.72
C LEU A 158 -8.88 -68.18 28.67
N THR A 159 -9.70 -68.98 27.97
CA THR A 159 -10.63 -68.49 26.95
C THR A 159 -11.70 -67.55 27.52
N GLU A 160 -12.25 -67.86 28.70
CA GLU A 160 -13.29 -67.04 29.31
C GLU A 160 -12.74 -65.76 29.95
N SER A 161 -11.58 -65.83 30.62
CA SER A 161 -10.90 -64.65 31.17
C SER A 161 -10.63 -63.60 30.07
N TRP A 162 -10.08 -64.03 28.92
CA TRP A 162 -9.81 -63.17 27.77
C TRP A 162 -11.09 -62.49 27.21
N ARG A 163 -12.24 -63.16 27.25
CA ARG A 163 -13.54 -62.56 26.83
C ARG A 163 -13.96 -61.43 27.75
N LEU A 164 -13.81 -61.61 29.06
CA LEU A 164 -14.20 -60.63 30.09
C LEU A 164 -13.34 -59.35 30.02
N GLU A 165 -12.01 -59.49 29.97
CA GLU A 165 -11.07 -58.37 29.78
C GLU A 165 -11.44 -57.51 28.56
N LYS A 166 -11.67 -58.20 27.43
CA LYS A 166 -11.96 -57.54 26.15
C LYS A 166 -13.29 -56.78 26.16
N GLY A 167 -14.34 -57.35 26.77
CA GLY A 167 -15.64 -56.69 26.90
C GLY A 167 -15.55 -55.39 27.70
N ALA A 168 -14.80 -55.38 28.80
CA ALA A 168 -14.56 -54.18 29.59
C ALA A 168 -13.82 -53.09 28.80
N ALA A 169 -12.76 -53.46 28.06
CA ALA A 169 -11.99 -52.54 27.23
C ALA A 169 -12.82 -51.90 26.10
N GLN A 170 -13.67 -52.69 25.42
CA GLN A 170 -14.55 -52.18 24.37
C GLN A 170 -15.57 -51.17 24.90
N LYS A 171 -16.17 -51.43 26.07
CA LYS A 171 -17.14 -50.52 26.68
C LYS A 171 -16.52 -49.14 26.95
N LYS A 172 -15.37 -49.10 27.63
CA LYS A 172 -14.67 -47.86 27.96
C LYS A 172 -14.33 -47.04 26.70
N ALA A 173 -13.83 -47.70 25.65
CA ALA A 173 -13.51 -47.03 24.39
C ALA A 173 -14.73 -46.39 23.70
N SER A 174 -15.94 -46.95 23.89
CA SER A 174 -17.18 -46.35 23.41
C SER A 174 -17.61 -45.13 24.22
N GLU A 175 -17.40 -45.14 25.53
CA GLU A 175 -17.72 -44.02 26.43
C GLU A 175 -16.74 -42.86 26.18
N ASP A 176 -15.44 -43.14 26.09
CA ASP A 176 -14.38 -42.16 25.77
C ASP A 176 -14.53 -41.51 24.38
N ALA A 177 -15.22 -42.15 23.44
CA ALA A 177 -15.51 -41.61 22.11
C ALA A 177 -16.67 -40.60 22.15
N HIS A 178 -17.78 -40.96 22.81
CA HIS A 178 -18.99 -40.13 22.88
C HIS A 178 -18.74 -38.77 23.53
N VAL A 179 -17.85 -38.70 24.53
CA VAL A 179 -17.43 -37.43 25.16
C VAL A 179 -16.82 -36.47 24.14
N ARG A 180 -15.94 -36.94 23.26
CA ARG A 180 -15.23 -36.11 22.27
C ARG A 180 -16.16 -35.54 21.21
N ASP A 181 -17.17 -36.32 20.80
CA ASP A 181 -18.19 -35.86 19.85
C ASP A 181 -19.02 -34.71 20.44
N LEU A 182 -19.35 -34.77 21.74
CA LEU A 182 -20.06 -33.70 22.46
C LEU A 182 -19.19 -32.44 22.66
N GLU A 183 -17.90 -32.61 22.97
CA GLU A 183 -16.95 -31.49 23.08
C GLU A 183 -16.78 -30.76 21.74
N ALA A 184 -16.68 -31.51 20.63
CA ALA A 184 -16.56 -30.95 19.29
C ALA A 184 -17.80 -30.14 18.85
N GLU A 185 -19.01 -30.66 19.12
CA GLU A 185 -20.26 -29.96 18.77
C GLU A 185 -20.47 -28.70 19.64
N LEU A 186 -20.10 -28.74 20.92
CA LEU A 186 -20.13 -27.56 21.79
C LEU A 186 -19.23 -26.43 21.27
N GLU A 187 -18.02 -26.74 20.81
CA GLU A 187 -17.10 -25.74 20.26
C GLU A 187 -17.58 -25.19 18.91
N ARG A 188 -18.18 -26.05 18.07
CA ARG A 188 -18.82 -25.64 16.81
C ARG A 188 -19.92 -24.60 17.04
N LEU A 189 -20.77 -24.82 18.05
CA LEU A 189 -21.89 -23.92 18.39
C LEU A 189 -21.43 -22.58 18.98
N LYS A 190 -20.33 -22.53 19.75
CA LYS A 190 -19.73 -21.26 20.22
C LYS A 190 -19.31 -20.38 19.03
N GLY A 191 -18.50 -20.93 18.13
CA GLY A 191 -18.00 -20.20 16.96
C GLY A 191 -19.11 -19.76 16.00
N GLU A 192 -20.23 -20.49 15.92
CA GLU A 192 -21.42 -20.08 15.17
C GLU A 192 -22.13 -18.88 15.82
N ASN A 193 -22.29 -18.87 17.15
CA ASN A 193 -22.89 -17.77 17.90
C ASN A 193 -22.03 -16.48 17.84
N GLU A 194 -20.70 -16.59 17.95
CA GLU A 194 -19.78 -15.45 17.85
C GLU A 194 -19.82 -14.81 16.45
N ARG A 195 -19.86 -15.62 15.38
CA ARG A 195 -20.03 -15.15 14.00
C ARG A 195 -21.33 -14.37 13.82
N LEU A 196 -22.45 -14.85 14.39
CA LEU A 196 -23.73 -14.15 14.34
C LEU A 196 -23.69 -12.82 15.11
N SER A 197 -23.05 -12.79 16.29
CA SER A 197 -22.86 -11.57 17.08
C SER A 197 -22.00 -10.51 16.36
N PHE A 198 -20.99 -10.95 15.60
CA PHE A 198 -20.13 -10.08 14.81
C PHE A 198 -20.83 -9.56 13.55
N ALA A 199 -21.51 -10.45 12.80
CA ALA A 199 -22.28 -10.07 11.61
C ALA A 199 -23.40 -9.06 11.93
N SER A 200 -24.07 -9.20 13.08
CA SER A 200 -25.07 -8.24 13.56
C SER A 200 -24.48 -6.85 13.82
N ARG A 201 -23.29 -6.77 14.44
CA ARG A 201 -22.60 -5.49 14.71
C ARG A 201 -22.16 -4.79 13.42
N ALA A 202 -21.51 -5.51 12.52
CA ALA A 202 -21.07 -4.93 11.24
C ALA A 202 -22.24 -4.53 10.31
N ALA A 203 -23.38 -5.22 10.39
CA ALA A 203 -24.60 -4.80 9.70
C ALA A 203 -25.11 -3.45 10.22
N ASN A 204 -25.08 -3.23 11.55
CA ASN A 204 -25.46 -1.95 12.16
C ASN A 204 -24.46 -0.84 11.84
N GLU A 205 -23.16 -1.11 11.86
CA GLU A 205 -22.11 -0.15 11.48
C GLU A 205 -22.21 0.25 10.01
N ARG A 206 -22.49 -0.71 9.12
CA ARG A 206 -22.74 -0.46 7.69
C ARG A 206 -24.02 0.35 7.46
N ALA A 207 -25.06 0.14 8.25
CA ALA A 207 -26.27 0.96 8.21
C ALA A 207 -26.01 2.39 8.71
N ALA A 208 -25.19 2.57 9.74
CA ALA A 208 -24.78 3.90 10.23
C ALA A 208 -23.94 4.66 9.19
N ALA A 209 -22.95 4.02 8.56
CA ALA A 209 -22.13 4.62 7.51
C ALA A 209 -22.97 5.04 6.28
N LEU A 210 -23.96 4.23 5.88
CA LEU A 210 -24.89 4.60 4.80
C LEU A 210 -25.84 5.74 5.20
N ALA A 211 -26.22 5.86 6.48
CA ALA A 211 -26.99 6.99 6.96
C ALA A 211 -26.17 8.29 6.95
N GLU A 212 -24.90 8.23 7.37
CA GLU A 212 -23.94 9.35 7.29
C GLU A 212 -23.68 9.78 5.84
N GLU A 213 -23.50 8.84 4.91
CA GLU A 213 -23.36 9.13 3.48
C GLU A 213 -24.61 9.81 2.89
N VAL A 214 -25.82 9.39 3.30
CA VAL A 214 -27.08 10.04 2.90
C VAL A 214 -27.22 11.45 3.48
N ASP A 215 -26.82 11.67 4.72
CA ASP A 215 -26.84 13.01 5.35
C ASP A 215 -25.83 13.95 4.69
N VAL A 216 -24.61 13.48 4.40
CA VAL A 216 -23.59 14.22 3.65
C VAL A 216 -24.09 14.58 2.25
N LEU A 217 -24.63 13.63 1.47
CA LEU A 217 -25.16 13.89 0.13
C LEU A 217 -26.38 14.84 0.17
N THR A 218 -27.17 14.81 1.25
CA THR A 218 -28.28 15.75 1.45
C THR A 218 -27.77 17.16 1.80
N GLY A 219 -26.70 17.25 2.59
CA GLY A 219 -25.94 18.47 2.87
C GLY A 219 -25.30 19.06 1.61
N GLU A 220 -24.63 18.25 0.80
CA GLU A 220 -24.06 18.67 -0.49
C GLU A 220 -25.15 19.14 -1.46
N ARG A 221 -26.30 18.46 -1.55
CA ARG A 221 -27.42 18.87 -2.42
C ARG A 221 -28.04 20.21 -1.99
N SER A 222 -28.19 20.42 -0.68
CA SER A 222 -28.70 21.68 -0.14
C SER A 222 -27.70 22.83 -0.27
N GLY A 223 -26.41 22.58 0.00
CA GLY A 223 -25.32 23.52 -0.23
C GLY A 223 -25.17 23.89 -1.71
N ALA A 224 -25.25 22.94 -2.63
CA ALA A 224 -25.27 23.19 -4.07
C ALA A 224 -26.47 24.06 -4.49
N SER A 225 -27.65 23.81 -3.92
CA SER A 225 -28.85 24.60 -4.17
C SER A 225 -28.72 26.03 -3.61
N GLU A 226 -28.08 26.20 -2.46
CA GLU A 226 -27.79 27.53 -1.91
C GLU A 226 -26.69 28.27 -2.68
N LEU A 227 -25.70 27.56 -3.23
CA LEU A 227 -24.68 28.11 -4.13
C LEU A 227 -25.27 28.54 -5.48
N VAL A 228 -26.23 27.78 -6.03
CA VAL A 228 -26.99 28.20 -7.22
C VAL A 228 -27.77 29.49 -6.92
N ARG A 229 -28.54 29.54 -5.82
CA ARG A 229 -29.25 30.76 -5.40
C ARG A 229 -28.31 31.95 -5.20
N LYS A 230 -27.15 31.75 -4.57
CA LYS A 230 -26.12 32.80 -4.39
C LYS A 230 -25.52 33.24 -5.72
N ALA A 231 -25.32 32.33 -6.68
CA ALA A 231 -24.84 32.66 -8.02
C ALA A 231 -25.89 33.45 -8.83
N GLU A 232 -27.17 33.13 -8.69
CA GLU A 232 -28.29 33.90 -9.27
C GLU A 232 -28.37 35.31 -8.66
N GLU A 233 -28.27 35.43 -7.34
CA GLU A 233 -28.24 36.71 -6.62
C GLU A 233 -27.00 37.55 -6.98
N GLN A 234 -25.83 36.92 -7.13
CA GLN A 234 -24.61 37.58 -7.61
C GLN A 234 -24.69 37.99 -9.08
N ALA A 235 -25.31 37.18 -9.95
CA ALA A 235 -25.53 37.53 -11.35
C ALA A 235 -26.49 38.73 -11.49
N ALA A 236 -27.58 38.75 -10.72
CA ALA A 236 -28.50 39.89 -10.64
C ALA A 236 -27.78 41.16 -10.13
N SER A 237 -26.99 41.04 -9.06
CA SER A 237 -26.20 42.14 -8.50
C SER A 237 -25.12 42.64 -9.47
N ALA A 238 -24.49 41.75 -10.25
CA ALA A 238 -23.51 42.12 -11.26
C ALA A 238 -24.16 42.83 -12.47
N LEU A 239 -25.37 42.44 -12.86
CA LEU A 239 -26.14 43.14 -13.90
C LEU A 239 -26.56 44.55 -13.46
N ASP A 240 -27.04 44.71 -12.22
CA ASP A 240 -27.35 46.01 -11.62
C ASP A 240 -26.09 46.89 -11.46
N ALA A 241 -24.97 46.32 -10.99
CA ALA A 241 -23.69 47.01 -10.91
C ALA A 241 -23.18 47.44 -12.29
N ARG A 242 -23.40 46.64 -13.35
CA ARG A 242 -23.08 47.03 -14.72
C ARG A 242 -23.95 48.20 -15.19
N GLY A 243 -25.27 48.16 -14.94
CA GLY A 243 -26.17 49.27 -15.25
C GLY A 243 -25.74 50.57 -14.57
N ARG A 244 -25.37 50.53 -13.27
CA ARG A 244 -24.85 51.69 -12.54
C ARG A 244 -23.49 52.18 -13.05
N LEU A 245 -22.64 51.30 -13.60
CA LEU A 245 -21.40 51.69 -14.28
C LEU A 245 -21.68 52.32 -15.65
N ASP A 246 -22.59 51.74 -16.44
CA ASP A 246 -23.00 52.24 -17.75
C ASP A 246 -23.61 53.67 -17.61
N GLU A 247 -24.46 53.91 -16.61
CA GLU A 247 -24.97 55.25 -16.26
C GLU A 247 -23.87 56.23 -15.82
N ARG A 248 -22.92 55.77 -15.00
CA ARG A 248 -21.82 56.61 -14.48
C ARG A 248 -20.82 56.98 -15.58
N ILE A 249 -20.57 56.10 -16.54
CA ILE A 249 -19.78 56.41 -17.75
C ILE A 249 -20.48 57.53 -18.52
N ALA A 250 -21.77 57.40 -18.81
CA ALA A 250 -22.54 58.43 -19.52
C ALA A 250 -22.59 59.77 -18.76
N GLU A 251 -22.59 59.78 -17.42
CA GLU A 251 -22.42 61.02 -16.62
C GLU A 251 -21.02 61.63 -16.81
N LEU A 252 -19.96 60.82 -16.72
CA LEU A 252 -18.58 61.27 -16.84
C LEU A 252 -18.25 61.80 -18.25
N GLU A 253 -18.80 61.20 -19.31
CA GLU A 253 -18.69 61.69 -20.69
C GLU A 253 -19.31 63.09 -20.84
N ARG A 254 -20.57 63.26 -20.39
CA ARG A 254 -21.25 64.57 -20.39
C ARG A 254 -20.51 65.62 -19.55
N ARG A 255 -19.87 65.21 -18.46
CA ARG A 255 -19.04 66.10 -17.61
C ARG A 255 -17.71 66.43 -18.28
N GLY A 256 -17.13 65.52 -19.06
CA GLY A 256 -15.99 65.76 -19.93
C GLY A 256 -16.27 66.87 -20.95
N GLU A 257 -17.37 66.75 -21.71
CA GLU A 257 -17.76 67.80 -22.67
C GLU A 257 -18.00 69.18 -22.02
N GLN A 258 -18.48 69.21 -20.76
CA GLN A 258 -18.66 70.45 -20.00
C GLN A 258 -17.31 71.05 -19.57
N LEU A 259 -16.37 70.21 -19.14
CA LEU A 259 -15.03 70.63 -18.74
C LEU A 259 -14.21 71.11 -19.94
N GLU A 260 -14.30 70.48 -21.12
CA GLU A 260 -13.65 70.99 -22.34
C GLU A 260 -14.20 72.37 -22.73
N ARG A 261 -15.52 72.56 -22.69
CA ARG A 261 -16.17 73.86 -22.93
C ARG A 261 -15.74 74.93 -21.91
N ALA A 262 -15.56 74.55 -20.65
CA ALA A 262 -15.06 75.47 -19.61
C ALA A 262 -13.57 75.81 -19.82
N LEU A 263 -12.75 74.83 -20.17
CA LEU A 263 -11.30 75.01 -20.40
C LEU A 263 -11.02 75.93 -21.59
N GLU A 264 -11.82 75.87 -22.64
CA GLU A 264 -11.72 76.81 -23.78
C GLU A 264 -12.17 78.24 -23.40
N GLY A 265 -13.13 78.35 -22.48
CA GLY A 265 -13.48 79.60 -21.80
C GLY A 265 -12.33 80.18 -20.96
N GLU A 266 -11.63 79.35 -20.19
CA GLU A 266 -10.45 79.79 -19.45
C GLU A 266 -9.29 80.17 -20.38
N ARG A 267 -9.00 79.38 -21.43
CA ARG A 267 -7.96 79.72 -22.43
C ARG A 267 -8.18 81.09 -23.06
N THR A 268 -9.42 81.40 -23.44
CA THR A 268 -9.78 82.71 -24.00
C THR A 268 -9.78 83.84 -22.96
N ALA A 269 -9.96 83.54 -21.67
CA ALA A 269 -9.74 84.49 -20.58
C ALA A 269 -8.25 84.75 -20.29
N TYR A 270 -7.42 83.69 -20.22
CA TYR A 270 -5.97 83.79 -20.03
C TYR A 270 -5.28 84.57 -21.15
N ALA A 271 -5.73 84.41 -22.41
CA ALA A 271 -5.22 85.21 -23.53
C ALA A 271 -5.40 86.73 -23.28
N ARG A 272 -6.61 87.15 -22.87
CA ARG A 272 -6.90 88.57 -22.54
C ARG A 272 -6.17 89.04 -21.29
N ALA A 273 -5.96 88.14 -20.31
CA ALA A 273 -5.20 88.46 -19.11
C ALA A 273 -3.71 88.69 -19.42
N ALA A 274 -3.14 87.96 -20.37
CA ALA A 274 -1.77 88.18 -20.85
C ALA A 274 -1.64 89.54 -21.54
N GLU A 275 -2.54 89.88 -22.47
CA GLU A 275 -2.59 91.20 -23.12
C GLU A 275 -2.60 92.34 -22.07
N ARG A 276 -3.43 92.20 -21.01
CA ARG A 276 -3.51 93.21 -19.94
C ARG A 276 -2.26 93.26 -19.04
N VAL A 277 -1.51 92.17 -18.89
CA VAL A 277 -0.24 92.15 -18.14
C VAL A 277 0.88 92.86 -18.91
N ASP A 278 0.87 92.79 -20.24
CA ASP A 278 1.81 93.53 -21.08
C ASP A 278 1.52 95.04 -21.06
N GLU A 279 0.25 95.46 -21.15
CA GLU A 279 -0.17 96.86 -20.95
C GLU A 279 0.31 97.42 -19.59
N LEU A 280 0.13 96.63 -18.51
CA LEU A 280 0.54 97.03 -17.17
C LEU A 280 2.08 97.07 -16.99
N HIS A 281 2.84 96.26 -17.73
CA HIS A 281 4.31 96.36 -17.74
C HIS A 281 4.80 97.66 -18.39
N GLU A 282 4.16 98.13 -19.46
CA GLU A 282 4.48 99.45 -20.02
C GLU A 282 4.19 100.58 -19.02
N GLU A 283 3.02 100.56 -18.36
CA GLU A 283 2.66 101.57 -17.36
C GLU A 283 3.64 101.57 -16.18
N LEU A 284 3.99 100.39 -15.65
CA LEU A 284 4.94 100.25 -14.55
C LEU A 284 6.35 100.72 -14.94
N GLY A 285 6.78 100.46 -16.18
CA GLY A 285 8.06 100.95 -16.70
C GLY A 285 8.16 102.48 -16.70
N ARG A 286 7.08 103.17 -17.09
CA ARG A 286 6.99 104.65 -17.05
C ARG A 286 7.09 105.16 -15.60
N VAL A 287 6.39 104.53 -14.65
CA VAL A 287 6.40 104.91 -13.22
C VAL A 287 7.76 104.66 -12.56
N ALA A 288 8.42 103.54 -12.87
CA ALA A 288 9.72 103.20 -12.31
C ALA A 288 10.82 104.20 -12.75
N ALA A 289 10.80 104.65 -14.00
CA ALA A 289 11.73 105.66 -14.50
C ALA A 289 11.58 107.01 -13.77
N GLU A 290 10.35 107.41 -13.44
CA GLU A 290 10.09 108.66 -12.71
C GLU A 290 10.50 108.55 -11.23
N ARG A 291 10.24 107.40 -10.58
CA ARG A 291 10.75 107.11 -9.22
C ARG A 291 12.27 107.27 -9.15
N ASP A 292 13.01 106.73 -10.11
CA ASP A 292 14.47 106.72 -10.04
C ASP A 292 15.10 108.08 -10.39
N ARG A 293 14.42 108.93 -11.18
CA ARG A 293 14.74 110.38 -11.26
C ARG A 293 14.64 111.05 -9.89
N ILE A 294 13.51 110.89 -9.20
CA ILE A 294 13.25 111.49 -7.88
C ILE A 294 14.27 111.00 -6.83
N LYS A 295 14.56 109.69 -6.83
CA LYS A 295 15.55 109.08 -5.94
C LYS A 295 16.96 109.66 -6.16
N ASN A 296 17.39 109.79 -7.42
CA ASN A 296 18.70 110.37 -7.75
C ASN A 296 18.78 111.86 -7.41
N ALA A 297 17.69 112.62 -7.49
CA ALA A 297 17.63 114.00 -7.02
C ALA A 297 17.82 114.09 -5.49
N LEU A 298 17.16 113.21 -4.73
CA LEU A 298 17.26 113.16 -3.26
C LEU A 298 18.65 112.71 -2.78
N GLN A 299 19.28 111.72 -3.41
CA GLN A 299 20.58 111.19 -2.97
C GLN A 299 21.76 112.16 -3.18
N ASN A 300 21.61 113.20 -4.00
CA ASN A 300 22.64 114.22 -4.21
C ASN A 300 22.56 115.40 -3.22
N ALA A 301 21.53 115.45 -2.36
CA ALA A 301 21.43 116.47 -1.30
C ALA A 301 22.34 116.13 -0.11
N ARG A 302 23.50 116.78 -0.02
CA ARG A 302 24.40 116.67 1.14
C ARG A 302 23.85 117.46 2.34
N PHE A 303 23.31 116.76 3.33
CA PHE A 303 22.96 117.35 4.63
C PHE A 303 24.14 117.22 5.60
N THR A 304 24.58 118.34 6.17
CA THR A 304 25.41 118.41 7.39
C THR A 304 24.52 118.39 8.64
N ASP A 305 25.10 118.19 9.83
CA ASP A 305 24.34 117.85 11.04
C ASP A 305 23.24 118.87 11.44
N ASP A 306 23.40 120.17 11.12
CA ASP A 306 22.36 121.19 11.32
C ASP A 306 21.03 120.83 10.61
N GLY A 307 21.11 120.22 9.42
CA GLY A 307 19.97 119.87 8.59
C GLY A 307 19.12 118.72 9.15
N PHE A 308 19.69 117.87 10.01
CA PHE A 308 18.91 116.88 10.76
C PHE A 308 18.00 117.57 11.79
N GLY A 309 18.48 118.67 12.39
CA GLY A 309 17.70 119.50 13.32
C GLY A 309 16.45 120.10 12.68
N GLU A 310 16.56 120.71 11.49
CA GLU A 310 15.41 121.24 10.76
C GLU A 310 14.40 120.16 10.36
N LEU A 311 14.88 119.00 9.89
CA LEU A 311 14.02 117.87 9.55
C LEU A 311 13.25 117.34 10.76
N LEU A 312 13.88 117.25 11.93
CA LEU A 312 13.26 116.79 13.17
C LEU A 312 12.23 117.81 13.69
N VAL A 313 12.53 119.10 13.64
CA VAL A 313 11.57 120.19 13.92
C VAL A 313 10.37 120.16 12.96
N ARG A 314 10.59 119.84 11.69
CA ARG A 314 9.51 119.75 10.68
C ARG A 314 8.66 118.49 10.86
N ALA A 315 9.26 117.35 11.23
CA ALA A 315 8.54 116.13 11.58
C ALA A 315 7.64 116.36 12.81
N VAL A 316 8.18 116.93 13.89
CA VAL A 316 7.40 117.26 15.10
C VAL A 316 6.27 118.25 14.79
N LYS A 317 6.50 119.26 13.95
CA LYS A 317 5.43 120.18 13.52
C LYS A 317 4.33 119.49 12.71
N ASN A 318 4.67 118.53 11.85
CA ASN A 318 3.68 117.76 11.11
C ASN A 318 2.86 116.86 12.05
N GLU A 319 3.52 116.17 13.00
CA GLU A 319 2.85 115.28 13.95
C GLU A 319 1.88 116.06 14.85
N VAL A 320 2.31 117.20 15.41
CA VAL A 320 1.45 118.13 16.17
C VAL A 320 0.31 118.67 15.31
N GLY A 321 0.54 118.91 14.02
CA GLY A 321 -0.49 119.31 13.06
C GLY A 321 -1.51 118.22 12.69
N ALA A 322 -1.19 116.95 12.96
CA ALA A 322 -2.07 115.80 12.73
C ALA A 322 -2.86 115.37 13.97
N MET A 323 -2.51 115.87 15.16
CA MET A 323 -3.23 115.54 16.41
C MET A 323 -4.63 116.19 16.45
N PRO A 324 -5.69 115.43 16.81
CA PRO A 324 -7.02 115.99 17.00
C PRO A 324 -7.04 117.03 18.14
N ALA A 325 -7.67 118.19 17.89
CA ALA A 325 -7.76 119.32 18.82
C ALA A 325 -8.62 119.06 20.09
N SER A 326 -9.02 117.81 20.33
CA SER A 326 -9.84 117.34 21.46
C SER A 326 -9.05 116.51 22.49
N LEU A 327 -7.72 116.41 22.35
CA LEU A 327 -6.85 115.74 23.31
C LEU A 327 -6.47 116.67 24.46
N ASP A 328 -6.57 116.14 25.68
CA ASP A 328 -6.17 116.87 26.90
C ASP A 328 -4.64 117.10 26.93
N SER A 329 -4.22 118.20 27.57
CA SER A 329 -2.84 118.71 27.59
C SER A 329 -1.81 117.65 28.03
N ALA A 330 -2.17 116.85 29.04
CA ALA A 330 -1.32 115.75 29.52
C ALA A 330 -1.15 114.63 28.47
N ALA A 331 -2.20 114.29 27.73
CA ALA A 331 -2.17 113.25 26.71
C ALA A 331 -1.34 113.66 25.49
N SER A 332 -1.50 114.89 25.00
CA SER A 332 -0.69 115.43 23.89
C SER A 332 0.79 115.53 24.27
N THR A 333 1.09 115.91 25.52
CA THR A 333 2.47 115.95 26.03
C THR A 333 3.08 114.56 26.14
N ALA A 334 2.33 113.57 26.63
CA ALA A 334 2.78 112.18 26.68
C ALA A 334 3.03 111.60 25.28
N HIS A 335 2.14 111.86 24.32
CA HIS A 335 2.29 111.39 22.94
C HIS A 335 3.50 112.02 22.23
N LEU A 336 3.78 113.30 22.49
CA LEU A 336 4.99 113.97 21.99
C LEU A 336 6.28 113.36 22.57
N LEU A 337 6.31 113.05 23.86
CA LEU A 337 7.44 112.38 24.49
C LEU A 337 7.62 110.94 23.98
N GLU A 338 6.52 110.22 23.74
CA GLU A 338 6.54 108.89 23.12
C GLU A 338 7.05 108.95 21.66
N PHE A 339 6.62 109.93 20.88
CA PHE A 339 7.07 110.16 19.51
C PHE A 339 8.56 110.54 19.46
N MET A 340 9.03 111.46 20.31
CA MET A 340 10.45 111.80 20.43
C MET A 340 11.28 110.59 20.89
N GLY A 341 10.74 109.79 21.81
CA GLY A 341 11.32 108.49 22.19
C GLY A 341 11.47 107.54 21.00
N LYS A 342 10.41 107.37 20.18
CA LYS A 342 10.42 106.55 18.97
C LYS A 342 11.39 107.07 17.90
N VAL A 343 11.54 108.39 17.74
CA VAL A 343 12.51 108.99 16.79
C VAL A 343 13.95 108.74 17.24
N LEU A 344 14.25 108.89 18.53
CA LEU A 344 15.56 108.56 19.10
C LEU A 344 15.84 107.06 19.08
N GLN A 345 14.83 106.22 19.34
CA GLN A 345 14.90 104.77 19.20
C GLN A 345 15.20 104.38 17.75
N ALA A 346 14.50 104.94 16.76
CA ALA A 346 14.77 104.69 15.35
C ALA A 346 16.18 105.15 14.93
N GLN A 347 16.70 106.24 15.50
CA GLN A 347 18.09 106.69 15.29
C GLN A 347 19.13 105.72 15.92
N SER A 348 18.78 105.06 17.02
CA SER A 348 19.56 103.99 17.65
C SER A 348 19.49 102.68 16.83
N ASP A 349 18.31 102.28 16.39
CA ASP A 349 18.06 101.03 15.69
C ASP A 349 18.65 101.05 14.27
N LEU A 350 18.71 102.23 13.62
CA LEU A 350 19.49 102.48 12.40
C LEU A 350 21.02 102.36 12.60
N ARG A 351 21.50 102.13 13.84
CA ARG A 351 22.91 102.00 14.19
C ARG A 351 23.28 100.64 14.85
N ALA A 352 22.37 99.66 14.94
CA ALA A 352 22.62 98.38 15.64
C ALA A 352 22.22 97.10 14.84
N PRO A 353 22.89 95.94 15.02
CA PRO A 353 22.63 94.70 14.26
C PRO A 353 21.57 93.75 14.87
N ARG A 354 21.03 92.81 14.05
CA ARG A 354 19.88 91.91 14.34
C ARG A 354 20.20 90.52 14.93
N THR A 355 19.23 89.91 15.63
CA THR A 355 19.16 88.47 16.02
C THR A 355 17.71 87.87 15.93
N GLN A 356 17.54 86.58 16.23
CA GLN A 356 16.34 85.72 15.98
C GLN A 356 15.44 85.45 17.23
N ALA A 357 14.19 84.97 17.05
CA ALA A 357 13.38 84.19 18.04
C ALA A 357 12.12 83.52 17.41
N THR A 358 11.40 82.63 18.14
CA THR A 358 10.26 81.80 17.65
C THR A 358 9.18 81.42 18.69
N LYS A 359 7.88 81.40 18.29
CA LYS A 359 6.69 80.69 18.89
C LYS A 359 6.29 81.05 20.37
N PRO A 360 5.12 80.65 20.95
CA PRO A 360 4.27 79.44 20.75
C PRO A 360 2.74 79.69 20.55
N THR A 361 1.85 78.94 21.23
CA THR A 361 0.50 78.44 20.83
C THR A 361 -0.57 78.58 21.97
N GLU A 362 -1.82 78.04 22.04
CA GLU A 362 -2.67 76.96 21.40
C GLU A 362 -4.13 77.52 21.16
N GLU A 363 -5.32 76.85 21.04
CA GLU A 363 -5.87 75.46 21.12
C GLU A 363 -6.91 75.19 19.96
N GLU A 364 -8.14 74.58 19.95
CA GLU A 364 -9.15 74.03 20.92
C GLU A 364 -10.11 72.94 20.25
N ALA A 365 -11.45 72.92 20.50
CA ALA A 365 -12.51 71.90 20.17
C ALA A 365 -13.11 71.88 18.70
N GLU A 366 -13.97 70.94 18.20
CA GLU A 366 -14.81 69.82 18.73
C GLU A 366 -15.05 68.65 17.69
N ASP A 367 -16.00 67.71 17.93
CA ASP A 367 -16.19 66.30 17.43
C ASP A 367 -17.09 66.14 16.13
N PRO A 368 -17.58 64.96 15.58
CA PRO A 368 -17.48 63.52 15.99
C PRO A 368 -17.37 62.37 14.92
N ASP A 369 -17.19 61.13 15.44
CA ASP A 369 -17.54 59.74 14.95
C ASP A 369 -16.81 59.09 13.74
N PRO A 370 -16.33 57.81 13.86
CA PRO A 370 -17.13 56.63 13.43
C PRO A 370 -17.00 55.34 14.28
N SER A 371 -17.89 54.36 14.05
CA SER A 371 -17.90 52.99 14.66
C SER A 371 -18.67 51.97 13.78
N PRO A 372 -18.71 50.62 14.04
CA PRO A 372 -18.31 49.87 15.26
C PRO A 372 -17.39 48.61 15.05
N ALA A 373 -17.16 47.85 16.13
CA ALA A 373 -16.37 46.59 16.21
C ALA A 373 -17.30 45.32 16.17
N PRO A 374 -17.07 44.11 16.78
CA PRO A 374 -16.07 43.61 17.77
C PRO A 374 -15.52 42.16 17.44
N PRO A 375 -15.09 41.28 18.39
CA PRO A 375 -13.81 41.31 19.14
C PRO A 375 -13.04 39.95 19.19
N PRO A 376 -11.83 39.91 19.79
CA PRO A 376 -11.25 38.71 20.41
C PRO A 376 -11.30 38.74 21.95
N VAL A 377 -11.24 37.58 22.62
CA VAL A 377 -11.27 37.42 24.09
C VAL A 377 -10.04 36.64 24.57
N VAL A 378 -9.48 36.97 25.74
CA VAL A 378 -8.21 36.40 26.25
C VAL A 378 -8.32 35.88 27.69
N ALA A 379 -7.98 34.60 27.86
CA ALA A 379 -7.53 33.89 29.08
C ALA A 379 -8.44 33.86 30.34
N PRO A 380 -8.23 32.82 31.17
CA PRO A 380 -7.72 33.09 32.52
C PRO A 380 -6.47 32.27 32.88
N GLU A 381 -5.67 32.78 33.82
CA GLU A 381 -4.48 32.11 34.35
C GLU A 381 -4.84 30.97 35.32
N VAL A 382 -3.98 29.95 35.40
CA VAL A 382 -4.00 28.96 36.50
C VAL A 382 -2.71 29.07 37.30
N ARG A 383 -2.83 29.37 38.59
CA ARG A 383 -1.69 29.56 39.50
C ARG A 383 -0.95 28.26 39.76
N ALA A 384 0.38 28.31 39.71
CA ALA A 384 1.22 27.22 40.20
C ALA A 384 1.06 27.05 41.72
N ASN A 385 0.96 25.81 42.17
CA ASN A 385 1.18 25.45 43.57
C ASN A 385 1.98 24.15 43.63
N GLY A 386 3.06 24.13 44.40
CA GLY A 386 4.08 23.09 44.31
C GLY A 386 3.80 21.88 45.21
N SER A 387 3.87 20.68 44.64
CA SER A 387 4.08 19.45 45.42
C SER A 387 5.18 18.63 44.77
N ARG A 388 6.26 18.37 45.53
CA ARG A 388 7.32 17.46 45.12
C ARG A 388 6.88 16.03 45.43
N ASN A 389 6.76 15.19 44.42
CA ASN A 389 6.87 13.75 44.65
C ASN A 389 7.64 13.06 43.52
N GLY A 390 8.71 12.36 43.87
CA GLY A 390 9.70 11.85 42.94
C GLY A 390 9.31 10.51 42.32
N GLY A 391 8.38 10.53 41.36
CA GLY A 391 8.04 9.37 40.55
C GLY A 391 8.46 9.55 39.09
N HIS A 392 9.62 9.04 38.69
CA HIS A 392 9.93 8.87 37.26
C HIS A 392 9.11 7.69 36.71
N ALA A 393 7.82 7.95 36.47
CA ALA A 393 7.02 7.10 35.59
C ALA A 393 7.70 7.12 34.22
N ARG A 394 8.38 6.02 33.87
CA ARG A 394 8.94 5.85 32.51
C ARG A 394 7.78 6.03 31.54
N SER A 395 7.90 7.01 30.64
CA SER A 395 6.97 7.13 29.51
C SER A 395 6.94 5.78 28.80
N ARG A 396 5.77 5.15 28.72
CA ARG A 396 5.62 3.91 27.93
C ARG A 396 6.15 4.20 26.52
N PRO A 397 6.99 3.33 25.94
CA PRO A 397 7.49 3.56 24.60
C PRO A 397 6.30 3.64 23.64
N THR A 398 6.12 4.80 23.02
CA THR A 398 5.04 5.05 22.06
C THR A 398 5.58 4.89 20.66
N LEU A 399 5.11 3.85 19.98
CA LEU A 399 5.19 3.77 18.53
C LEU A 399 4.10 4.68 17.96
N SER A 400 4.40 5.45 16.91
CA SER A 400 3.36 6.07 16.10
C SER A 400 3.64 5.98 14.62
N PHE A 401 2.57 5.78 13.86
CA PHE A 401 2.52 5.79 12.41
C PHE A 401 1.77 7.04 11.97
N ARG A 402 2.33 7.82 11.05
CA ARG A 402 1.64 8.92 10.38
C ARG A 402 1.55 8.67 8.89
N ALA A 403 0.33 8.65 8.37
CA ALA A 403 0.09 8.62 6.93
C ALA A 403 0.43 9.99 6.34
N LEU A 404 1.34 10.03 5.35
CA LEU A 404 1.66 11.24 4.59
C LEU A 404 1.07 11.19 3.17
N GLY A 405 0.79 9.98 2.67
CA GLY A 405 0.01 9.67 1.47
C GLY A 405 -0.23 8.16 1.38
N GLY A 406 -1.09 7.69 0.47
CA GLY A 406 -1.37 6.25 0.28
C GLY A 406 -2.26 5.60 1.34
N ALA A 407 -3.00 6.39 2.13
CA ALA A 407 -3.87 5.92 3.20
C ALA A 407 -5.34 6.28 2.93
N GLY A 408 -6.19 5.26 2.73
CA GLY A 408 -7.55 5.42 2.22
C GLY A 408 -7.63 5.73 0.71
N GLU A 409 -6.51 5.59 0.00
CA GLU A 409 -6.30 5.88 -1.43
C GLU A 409 -5.28 4.91 -2.04
N VAL A 410 -5.10 4.98 -3.37
CA VAL A 410 -4.07 4.25 -4.12
C VAL A 410 -3.09 5.27 -4.70
N GLY A 411 -1.79 4.98 -4.65
CA GLY A 411 -0.73 5.90 -5.05
C GLY A 411 -0.29 6.85 -3.94
N GLY A 412 0.89 7.48 -4.14
CA GLY A 412 1.43 8.47 -3.21
C GLY A 412 1.91 7.91 -1.86
N SER A 413 2.21 6.61 -1.78
CA SER A 413 2.64 5.91 -0.56
C SER A 413 3.79 6.64 0.14
N SER A 414 3.54 7.08 1.37
CA SER A 414 4.58 7.67 2.23
C SER A 414 4.13 7.67 3.69
N HIS A 415 4.96 7.07 4.55
CA HIS A 415 4.58 6.68 5.90
C HIS A 415 5.69 7.02 6.90
N LEU A 416 5.41 7.83 7.91
CA LEU A 416 6.40 8.15 8.94
C LEU A 416 6.19 7.27 10.17
N LEU A 417 7.20 6.46 10.50
CA LEU A 417 7.28 5.69 11.73
C LEU A 417 8.15 6.41 12.74
N ASP A 418 7.54 6.82 13.86
CA ASP A 418 8.21 7.48 14.98
C ASP A 418 8.23 6.54 16.20
N PHE A 419 9.44 6.13 16.60
CA PHE A 419 9.72 5.34 17.80
C PHE A 419 10.09 6.25 19.00
N GLY A 420 9.81 7.56 18.90
CA GLY A 420 10.11 8.59 19.89
C GLY A 420 11.54 9.10 19.84
N SER A 421 12.53 8.19 19.76
CA SER A 421 13.95 8.52 19.63
C SER A 421 14.45 8.46 18.18
N THR A 422 13.82 7.65 17.33
CA THR A 422 14.14 7.48 15.90
C THR A 422 12.90 7.67 15.02
N ARG A 423 13.05 8.39 13.90
CA ARG A 423 12.02 8.59 12.87
C ARG A 423 12.46 8.05 11.52
N VAL A 424 11.78 7.01 11.04
CA VAL A 424 12.03 6.39 9.73
C VAL A 424 10.87 6.71 8.80
N LEU A 425 11.16 7.26 7.62
CA LEU A 425 10.21 7.41 6.54
C LEU A 425 10.21 6.13 5.69
N VAL A 426 9.06 5.50 5.48
CA VAL A 426 8.88 4.40 4.52
C VAL A 426 8.11 4.94 3.31
N ASP A 427 8.74 4.84 2.15
CA ASP A 427 8.31 5.34 0.84
C ASP A 427 8.14 6.88 0.72
N ALA A 428 8.30 7.34 -0.51
CA ALA A 428 8.21 8.73 -0.94
C ALA A 428 7.59 8.80 -2.34
N GLY A 429 6.32 8.38 -2.43
CA GLY A 429 5.55 8.29 -3.67
C GLY A 429 4.99 9.60 -4.21
N ILE A 430 4.53 9.55 -5.46
CA ILE A 430 3.60 10.53 -6.05
C ILE A 430 2.21 9.94 -6.30
N LYS A 431 1.18 10.80 -6.31
CA LYS A 431 -0.16 10.43 -6.78
C LYS A 431 -0.25 10.48 -8.30
N PRO A 432 -0.59 9.37 -9.00
CA PRO A 432 -0.67 9.34 -10.46
C PRO A 432 -1.97 9.94 -11.02
N ASP A 433 -2.99 10.17 -10.19
CA ASP A 433 -4.32 10.64 -10.61
C ASP A 433 -4.49 12.17 -10.61
N GLY A 434 -3.49 12.90 -10.12
CA GLY A 434 -3.51 14.37 -9.99
C GLY A 434 -4.45 14.93 -8.92
N ARG A 435 -5.01 14.12 -8.01
CA ARG A 435 -5.99 14.60 -7.01
C ARG A 435 -5.33 15.07 -5.72
N GLY A 436 -5.34 16.39 -5.53
CA GLY A 436 -4.76 17.06 -4.37
C GLY A 436 -3.24 17.19 -4.47
N PRO A 437 -2.51 17.26 -3.34
CA PRO A 437 -1.05 17.36 -3.36
C PRO A 437 -0.44 16.11 -4.01
N ALA A 438 0.35 16.31 -5.08
CA ALA A 438 1.00 15.22 -5.79
C ALA A 438 2.01 14.43 -4.94
N ALA A 439 2.52 15.04 -3.85
CA ALA A 439 3.45 14.45 -2.90
C ALA A 439 3.31 15.12 -1.50
N PRO A 440 3.81 14.50 -0.42
CA PRO A 440 3.88 15.13 0.90
C PRO A 440 4.79 16.36 0.96
N ASN A 441 4.49 17.30 1.87
CA ASN A 441 5.40 18.38 2.23
C ASN A 441 6.45 17.88 3.24
N PHE A 442 7.56 17.32 2.74
CA PHE A 442 8.64 16.82 3.59
C PHE A 442 9.32 17.94 4.39
N GLY A 443 9.31 19.19 3.93
CA GLY A 443 9.77 20.36 4.69
C GLY A 443 9.01 20.59 6.00
N ALA A 444 7.75 20.14 6.12
CA ALA A 444 6.89 20.36 7.28
C ALA A 444 6.96 19.26 8.38
N ILE A 445 8.01 18.43 8.39
CA ILE A 445 8.20 17.33 9.34
C ILE A 445 9.47 17.59 10.16
N ASP A 446 9.39 17.89 11.46
CA ASP A 446 10.53 18.40 12.26
C ASP A 446 11.81 17.55 12.18
N ARG A 447 11.69 16.22 12.08
CA ARG A 447 12.82 15.29 12.02
C ARG A 447 12.48 14.02 11.25
N ILE A 448 13.42 13.55 10.44
CA ILE A 448 13.47 12.24 9.79
C ILE A 448 14.95 11.83 9.82
N ASP A 449 15.27 10.64 10.30
CA ASP A 449 16.66 10.16 10.44
C ASP A 449 17.14 9.36 9.22
N ALA A 450 16.21 8.66 8.57
CA ALA A 450 16.43 7.95 7.31
C ALA A 450 15.12 7.81 6.52
N ALA A 451 15.25 7.62 5.21
CA ALA A 451 14.17 7.06 4.39
C ALA A 451 14.50 5.63 3.97
N VAL A 452 13.46 4.81 3.79
CA VAL A 452 13.52 3.44 3.28
C VAL A 452 12.51 3.34 2.15
N ILE A 453 12.93 2.94 0.96
CA ILE A 453 12.06 2.81 -0.21
C ILE A 453 11.88 1.32 -0.52
N THR A 454 10.63 0.86 -0.50
CA THR A 454 10.23 -0.54 -0.68
C THR A 454 10.54 -1.01 -2.09
N HIS A 455 10.15 -0.25 -3.11
CA HIS A 455 10.34 -0.60 -4.51
C HIS A 455 10.33 0.62 -5.45
N ALA A 456 10.43 0.38 -6.76
CA ALA A 456 10.78 1.39 -7.75
C ALA A 456 9.60 1.91 -8.61
N HIS A 457 8.35 1.68 -8.21
CA HIS A 457 7.21 2.37 -8.85
C HIS A 457 7.06 3.80 -8.32
N LEU A 458 6.45 4.68 -9.14
CA LEU A 458 6.44 6.13 -8.89
C LEU A 458 5.57 6.52 -7.68
N ASP A 459 4.53 5.74 -7.42
CA ASP A 459 3.73 5.76 -6.20
C ASP A 459 4.47 5.36 -4.92
N HIS A 460 5.72 4.88 -5.00
CA HIS A 460 6.57 4.61 -3.83
C HIS A 460 7.91 5.39 -3.85
N CYS A 461 8.40 5.82 -5.02
CA CYS A 461 9.69 6.52 -5.16
C CYS A 461 9.65 7.87 -5.90
N GLY A 462 8.51 8.26 -6.49
CA GLY A 462 8.41 9.41 -7.40
C GLY A 462 8.71 10.77 -6.78
N ALA A 463 8.48 10.94 -5.47
CA ALA A 463 8.70 12.18 -4.73
C ALA A 463 10.09 12.29 -4.10
N LEU A 464 10.98 11.33 -4.34
CA LEU A 464 12.39 11.41 -3.95
C LEU A 464 13.10 12.72 -4.37
N PRO A 465 12.84 13.33 -5.54
CA PRO A 465 13.36 14.67 -5.87
C PRO A 465 12.97 15.75 -4.86
N LEU A 466 11.73 15.72 -4.33
CA LEU A 466 11.28 16.66 -3.31
C LEU A 466 11.86 16.34 -1.93
N LEU A 467 11.94 15.05 -1.57
CA LEU A 467 12.58 14.62 -0.32
C LEU A 467 14.06 15.02 -0.26
N VAL A 468 14.81 14.87 -1.35
CA VAL A 468 16.23 15.24 -1.43
C VAL A 468 16.43 16.76 -1.52
N ARG A 469 15.47 17.51 -2.05
CA ARG A 469 15.45 18.99 -1.96
C ARG A 469 15.27 19.44 -0.51
N ASP A 470 14.26 18.89 0.18
CA ASP A 470 13.90 19.28 1.54
C ASP A 470 14.89 18.74 2.58
N ARG A 471 15.55 17.61 2.29
CA ARG A 471 16.55 16.95 3.16
C ARG A 471 17.80 16.51 2.39
N PRO A 472 18.69 17.44 1.96
CA PRO A 472 19.87 17.09 1.18
C PRO A 472 20.84 16.11 1.87
N GLY A 473 20.81 16.03 3.21
CA GLY A 473 21.65 15.12 4.01
C GLY A 473 21.05 13.75 4.33
N LEU A 474 19.79 13.47 3.98
CA LEU A 474 19.10 12.24 4.40
C LEU A 474 19.63 11.00 3.66
N PRO A 475 20.00 9.91 4.36
CA PRO A 475 20.28 8.63 3.71
C PRO A 475 18.97 7.95 3.30
N ILE A 476 18.94 7.38 2.09
CA ILE A 476 17.75 6.78 1.48
C ILE A 476 18.07 5.33 1.13
N TYR A 477 17.63 4.40 1.98
CA TYR A 477 17.95 2.98 1.87
C TYR A 477 16.96 2.25 0.96
N CYS A 478 17.46 1.37 0.11
CA CYS A 478 16.66 0.49 -0.75
C CYS A 478 17.52 -0.72 -1.19
N THR A 479 16.95 -1.68 -1.91
CA THR A 479 17.73 -2.82 -2.41
C THR A 479 18.64 -2.41 -3.58
N PRO A 480 19.70 -3.17 -3.90
CA PRO A 480 20.59 -2.84 -5.02
C PRO A 480 19.89 -2.77 -6.39
N PRO A 481 18.90 -3.62 -6.73
CA PRO A 481 18.10 -3.44 -7.94
C PRO A 481 17.24 -2.18 -7.88
N SER A 482 16.51 -1.95 -6.78
CA SER A 482 15.69 -0.74 -6.63
C SER A 482 16.51 0.55 -6.76
N ALA A 483 17.74 0.58 -6.25
CA ALA A 483 18.64 1.73 -6.40
C ALA A 483 18.96 2.08 -7.87
N LYS A 484 18.93 1.12 -8.79
CA LYS A 484 19.04 1.35 -10.24
C LYS A 484 17.69 1.68 -10.87
N LEU A 485 16.66 0.91 -10.53
CA LEU A 485 15.32 1.00 -11.11
C LEU A 485 14.64 2.34 -10.79
N ILE A 486 14.76 2.84 -9.55
CA ILE A 486 14.29 4.17 -9.12
C ILE A 486 14.86 5.26 -10.03
N VAL A 487 16.17 5.19 -10.33
CA VAL A 487 16.84 6.17 -11.19
C VAL A 487 16.29 6.10 -12.62
N SER A 488 15.96 4.91 -13.15
CA SER A 488 15.31 4.81 -14.47
C SER A 488 13.88 5.36 -14.45
N ALA A 489 13.06 4.93 -13.49
CA ALA A 489 11.67 5.36 -13.38
C ALA A 489 11.53 6.89 -13.25
N LEU A 490 12.39 7.53 -12.46
CA LEU A 490 12.44 8.99 -12.34
C LEU A 490 12.87 9.68 -13.64
N ASN A 491 13.84 9.13 -14.39
CA ASN A 491 14.26 9.71 -15.68
C ASN A 491 13.16 9.56 -16.73
N ASP A 492 12.52 8.40 -16.82
CA ASP A 492 11.44 8.13 -17.77
C ASP A 492 10.22 9.02 -17.49
N HIS A 493 9.87 9.19 -16.21
CA HIS A 493 8.80 10.10 -15.79
C HIS A 493 9.12 11.55 -16.13
N ALA A 494 10.36 12.01 -15.89
CA ALA A 494 10.79 13.35 -16.27
C ALA A 494 10.81 13.55 -17.79
N ALA A 495 11.23 12.56 -18.57
CA ALA A 495 11.25 12.59 -20.03
C ALA A 495 9.82 12.63 -20.64
N MET A 496 8.84 12.05 -19.95
CA MET A 496 7.41 12.18 -20.28
C MET A 496 6.76 13.48 -19.76
N GLY A 497 7.53 14.41 -19.17
CA GLY A 497 7.04 15.70 -18.67
C GLY A 497 6.50 15.69 -17.24
N GLY A 498 6.55 14.55 -16.53
CA GLY A 498 6.09 14.41 -15.13
C GLY A 498 7.08 14.90 -14.06
N GLY A 499 8.17 15.55 -14.45
CA GLY A 499 9.21 16.02 -13.51
C GLY A 499 8.66 16.99 -12.47
N LEU A 500 8.76 16.65 -11.18
CA LEU A 500 8.21 17.44 -10.08
C LEU A 500 8.84 18.85 -9.99
N PRO A 501 8.05 19.93 -10.09
CA PRO A 501 8.57 21.30 -10.08
C PRO A 501 9.42 21.62 -8.85
N GLY A 502 10.62 22.14 -9.10
CA GLY A 502 11.59 22.51 -8.07
C GLY A 502 12.24 21.33 -7.32
N GLY A 503 11.99 20.07 -7.71
CA GLY A 503 12.67 18.90 -7.14
C GLY A 503 14.18 18.88 -7.42
N ALA A 504 14.93 18.20 -6.56
CA ALA A 504 16.37 18.01 -6.74
C ALA A 504 16.68 17.17 -8.00
N PRO A 505 17.79 17.45 -8.71
CA PRO A 505 18.19 16.67 -9.89
C PRO A 505 18.29 15.16 -9.58
N ILE A 506 17.90 14.31 -10.54
CA ILE A 506 17.91 12.85 -10.37
C ILE A 506 19.34 12.31 -10.08
N HIS A 507 20.38 13.02 -10.53
CA HIS A 507 21.77 12.69 -10.18
C HIS A 507 22.13 12.98 -8.72
N GLU A 508 21.46 13.91 -8.03
CA GLU A 508 21.58 14.10 -6.58
C GLU A 508 20.78 13.03 -5.85
N VAL A 509 19.57 12.68 -6.31
CA VAL A 509 18.80 11.55 -5.76
C VAL A 509 19.66 10.28 -5.77
N ARG A 510 20.30 9.96 -6.90
CA ARG A 510 21.23 8.83 -7.04
C ARG A 510 22.39 8.85 -6.03
N LYS A 511 22.85 10.02 -5.56
CA LYS A 511 23.91 10.13 -4.53
C LYS A 511 23.40 9.86 -3.11
N ARG A 512 22.09 9.90 -2.86
CA ARG A 512 21.47 9.62 -1.54
C ARG A 512 20.96 8.19 -1.40
N LEU A 513 20.80 7.46 -2.52
CA LEU A 513 20.43 6.05 -2.52
C LEU A 513 21.57 5.18 -1.96
N VAL A 514 21.31 4.50 -0.85
CA VAL A 514 22.23 3.59 -0.17
C VAL A 514 21.75 2.15 -0.35
N PRO A 515 22.37 1.34 -1.23
CA PRO A 515 21.91 0.00 -1.54
C PRO A 515 22.22 -1.00 -0.41
N VAL A 516 21.19 -1.70 0.07
CA VAL A 516 21.25 -2.70 1.16
C VAL A 516 20.65 -4.03 0.69
N PRO A 517 21.43 -5.13 0.65
CA PRO A 517 20.91 -6.46 0.29
C PRO A 517 19.82 -6.96 1.25
N PHE A 518 18.95 -7.83 0.75
CA PHE A 518 17.94 -8.54 1.56
C PHE A 518 18.57 -9.28 2.75
N GLY A 519 17.83 -9.37 3.86
CA GLY A 519 18.24 -10.03 5.09
C GLY A 519 19.37 -9.35 5.88
N LYS A 520 19.99 -8.29 5.36
CA LYS A 520 21.06 -7.56 6.06
C LYS A 520 20.46 -6.52 7.03
N PRO A 521 20.71 -6.63 8.35
CA PRO A 521 20.26 -5.62 9.30
C PRO A 521 21.01 -4.30 9.12
N LEU A 522 20.26 -3.21 9.16
CA LEU A 522 20.71 -1.82 9.12
C LEU A 522 20.32 -1.16 10.44
N LYS A 523 21.22 -0.38 11.05
CA LYS A 523 20.90 0.41 12.26
C LYS A 523 20.67 1.88 11.92
N ILE A 524 19.52 2.41 12.31
CA ILE A 524 19.14 3.82 12.19
C ILE A 524 18.74 4.27 13.60
N GLY A 525 19.55 5.12 14.25
CA GLY A 525 19.30 5.53 15.64
C GLY A 525 19.29 4.33 16.60
N ASP A 526 18.19 4.14 17.32
CA ASP A 526 17.92 2.95 18.13
C ASP A 526 17.25 1.79 17.36
N ALA A 527 16.67 2.07 16.19
CA ALA A 527 15.96 1.09 15.39
C ALA A 527 16.91 0.21 14.55
N THR A 528 16.56 -1.07 14.45
CA THR A 528 17.12 -2.01 13.47
C THR A 528 16.10 -2.20 12.36
N VAL A 529 16.52 -2.06 11.10
CA VAL A 529 15.70 -2.21 9.90
C VAL A 529 16.27 -3.31 9.03
N THR A 530 15.43 -4.23 8.57
CA THR A 530 15.83 -5.32 7.66
C THR A 530 14.88 -5.37 6.48
N LEU A 531 15.43 -5.42 5.27
CA LEU A 531 14.67 -5.60 4.04
C LEU A 531 14.48 -7.09 3.75
N THR A 532 13.25 -7.53 3.47
CA THR A 532 12.92 -8.90 3.03
C THR A 532 12.23 -8.85 1.67
N GLU A 533 12.39 -9.87 0.84
CA GLU A 533 11.76 -9.94 -0.48
C GLU A 533 10.23 -9.78 -0.37
N SER A 534 9.62 -8.84 -1.10
CA SER A 534 8.16 -8.72 -1.18
C SER A 534 7.56 -9.41 -2.41
N GLY A 535 8.37 -9.93 -3.33
CA GLY A 535 7.89 -10.65 -4.51
C GLY A 535 7.18 -9.79 -5.58
N HIS A 536 6.93 -8.51 -5.35
CA HIS A 536 6.14 -7.65 -6.24
C HIS A 536 6.85 -7.29 -7.56
N ILE A 537 8.09 -6.78 -7.49
CA ILE A 537 8.96 -6.51 -8.65
C ILE A 537 10.44 -6.79 -8.30
N LEU A 538 11.36 -6.70 -9.27
CA LEU A 538 12.79 -6.93 -9.02
C LEU A 538 13.35 -6.00 -7.94
N GLY A 539 13.80 -6.60 -6.84
CA GLY A 539 14.31 -5.89 -5.67
C GLY A 539 13.25 -5.27 -4.75
N ALA A 540 11.95 -5.51 -4.99
CA ALA A 540 10.90 -5.05 -4.10
C ALA A 540 11.04 -5.66 -2.70
N ALA A 541 10.90 -4.81 -1.68
CA ALA A 541 11.20 -5.13 -0.30
C ALA A 541 10.07 -4.76 0.66
N SER A 542 9.67 -5.71 1.48
CA SER A 542 8.99 -5.45 2.75
C SER A 542 10.03 -5.05 3.80
N VAL A 543 9.60 -4.27 4.80
CA VAL A 543 10.48 -3.66 5.79
C VAL A 543 10.10 -4.17 7.18
N LEU A 544 11.00 -4.92 7.81
CA LEU A 544 10.94 -5.25 9.23
C LEU A 544 11.69 -4.16 10.01
N LEU A 545 11.02 -3.49 10.96
CA LEU A 545 11.60 -2.49 11.85
C LEU A 545 11.45 -2.94 13.30
N GLN A 546 12.54 -2.85 14.07
CA GLN A 546 12.56 -3.23 15.48
C GLN A 546 13.25 -2.15 16.32
N SER A 547 12.59 -1.62 17.36
CA SER A 547 13.21 -0.68 18.30
C SER A 547 12.70 -0.89 19.73
N GLY A 548 13.62 -1.15 20.66
CA GLY A 548 13.28 -1.57 22.02
C GLY A 548 12.41 -2.85 21.99
N PRO A 549 11.21 -2.85 22.59
CA PRO A 549 10.27 -3.97 22.48
C PRO A 549 9.47 -3.98 21.17
N ALA A 550 9.44 -2.85 20.43
CA ALA A 550 8.57 -2.71 19.27
C ALA A 550 9.05 -3.57 18.09
N THR A 551 8.17 -4.40 17.52
CA THR A 551 8.37 -5.04 16.22
C THR A 551 7.26 -4.63 15.24
N VAL A 552 7.65 -4.03 14.13
CA VAL A 552 6.77 -3.51 13.07
C VAL A 552 7.14 -4.16 11.75
N PHE A 553 6.16 -4.65 10.99
CA PHE A 553 6.36 -5.11 9.62
C PHE A 553 5.53 -4.26 8.66
N HIS A 554 6.17 -3.66 7.66
CA HIS A 554 5.53 -2.90 6.59
C HIS A 554 5.70 -3.68 5.29
N THR A 555 4.60 -4.11 4.67
CA THR A 555 4.68 -5.01 3.51
C THR A 555 5.28 -4.34 2.27
N GLY A 556 5.13 -3.03 2.12
CA GLY A 556 5.10 -2.41 0.79
C GLY A 556 3.98 -3.03 -0.06
N ASP A 557 4.15 -3.00 -1.38
CA ASP A 557 3.40 -3.91 -2.25
C ASP A 557 4.05 -5.29 -2.23
N ILE A 558 3.24 -6.35 -2.09
CA ILE A 558 3.68 -7.70 -1.73
C ILE A 558 2.91 -8.76 -2.51
N CYS A 559 3.60 -9.81 -3.00
CA CYS A 559 2.99 -10.94 -3.71
C CYS A 559 3.51 -12.29 -3.18
N MET A 560 2.60 -13.21 -2.85
CA MET A 560 2.94 -14.57 -2.40
C MET A 560 2.94 -15.59 -3.56
N GLU A 561 2.39 -15.24 -4.74
CA GLU A 561 2.57 -16.01 -5.99
C GLU A 561 4.03 -15.90 -6.50
N ASP A 562 4.51 -16.96 -7.16
CA ASP A 562 5.94 -17.15 -7.46
C ASP A 562 6.25 -16.90 -8.95
N HIS A 563 6.35 -15.62 -9.30
CA HIS A 563 6.61 -15.06 -10.64
C HIS A 563 7.79 -15.68 -11.43
N PHE A 564 7.89 -15.47 -12.74
CA PHE A 564 8.96 -16.06 -13.55
C PHE A 564 10.33 -15.40 -13.30
N SER A 565 10.40 -14.06 -13.22
CA SER A 565 11.71 -13.39 -13.08
C SER A 565 12.24 -13.37 -11.64
N ILE A 566 11.35 -13.36 -10.65
CA ILE A 566 11.64 -13.13 -9.22
C ILE A 566 10.98 -14.17 -8.32
N PRO A 567 11.57 -14.48 -7.14
CA PRO A 567 10.91 -15.30 -6.13
C PRO A 567 9.73 -14.57 -5.47
N SER A 568 8.76 -15.32 -4.96
CA SER A 568 7.68 -14.79 -4.11
C SER A 568 8.16 -14.19 -2.78
N ALA A 569 7.26 -13.52 -2.06
CA ALA A 569 7.58 -12.81 -0.81
C ALA A 569 8.14 -13.71 0.31
N ARG A 570 9.27 -13.27 0.89
CA ARG A 570 9.89 -13.90 2.07
C ARG A 570 9.44 -13.20 3.34
N LEU A 571 8.24 -13.54 3.82
CA LEU A 571 7.77 -13.09 5.13
C LEU A 571 8.76 -13.47 6.25
N PRO A 572 9.18 -12.54 7.13
CA PRO A 572 10.18 -12.79 8.16
C PRO A 572 9.77 -13.92 9.13
N ASP A 573 10.77 -14.53 9.78
CA ASP A 573 10.56 -15.56 10.80
C ASP A 573 10.38 -14.92 12.18
N VAL A 574 9.27 -14.18 12.32
CA VAL A 574 8.84 -13.51 13.55
C VAL A 574 7.34 -13.75 13.75
N LYS A 575 6.89 -13.67 15.00
CA LYS A 575 5.49 -13.76 15.41
C LYS A 575 5.17 -12.69 16.44
N ASP A 576 3.88 -12.53 16.72
CA ASP A 576 3.32 -11.71 17.77
C ASP A 576 3.73 -10.22 17.67
N ILE A 577 3.88 -9.74 16.43
CA ILE A 577 4.40 -8.40 16.12
C ILE A 577 3.42 -7.30 16.57
N ASP A 578 3.92 -6.15 17.02
CA ASP A 578 3.07 -5.08 17.56
C ASP A 578 2.20 -4.40 16.52
N LEU A 579 2.74 -4.26 15.30
CA LEU A 579 2.08 -3.56 14.20
C LEU A 579 2.44 -4.18 12.85
N LEU A 580 1.42 -4.63 12.13
CA LEU A 580 1.49 -4.89 10.70
C LEU A 580 0.95 -3.67 9.94
N ILE A 581 1.69 -3.18 8.95
CA ILE A 581 1.22 -2.19 7.96
C ILE A 581 1.17 -2.92 6.63
N MET A 582 -0.04 -3.06 6.08
CA MET A 582 -0.32 -3.96 4.96
C MET A 582 -1.09 -3.25 3.85
N GLU A 583 -0.70 -3.51 2.61
CA GLU A 583 -1.45 -3.06 1.42
C GLU A 583 -2.82 -3.74 1.29
N ALA A 584 -3.68 -3.17 0.45
CA ALA A 584 -5.01 -3.72 0.15
C ALA A 584 -5.35 -3.63 -1.35
N THR A 585 -4.34 -3.66 -2.24
CA THR A 585 -4.52 -3.35 -3.66
C THR A 585 -5.46 -4.32 -4.35
N LEU A 586 -5.32 -5.63 -4.12
CA LEU A 586 -6.16 -6.69 -4.70
C LEU A 586 -7.00 -7.42 -3.64
N ALA A 587 -7.29 -6.76 -2.51
CA ALA A 587 -8.02 -7.35 -1.39
C ALA A 587 -9.52 -7.66 -1.65
N ASP A 588 -10.03 -7.43 -2.86
CA ASP A 588 -11.35 -7.87 -3.34
C ASP A 588 -11.28 -8.95 -4.44
N GLN A 589 -10.09 -9.37 -4.86
CA GLN A 589 -9.89 -10.36 -5.91
C GLN A 589 -9.62 -11.76 -5.35
N LYS A 590 -9.91 -12.76 -6.18
CA LYS A 590 -9.52 -14.15 -5.97
C LYS A 590 -8.17 -14.43 -6.65
N PRO A 591 -7.41 -15.45 -6.21
CA PRO A 591 -6.29 -15.97 -6.98
C PRO A 591 -6.69 -16.31 -8.42
N GLN A 592 -5.91 -15.80 -9.38
CA GLN A 592 -5.95 -16.18 -10.79
C GLN A 592 -4.52 -16.54 -11.19
N PRO A 593 -4.19 -17.83 -11.41
CA PRO A 593 -2.83 -18.24 -11.74
C PRO A 593 -2.29 -17.50 -12.97
N PHE A 594 -1.06 -16.99 -12.88
CA PHE A 594 -0.43 -16.25 -13.97
C PHE A 594 -0.38 -17.06 -15.29
N SER A 595 -0.32 -18.39 -15.19
CA SER A 595 -0.40 -19.32 -16.32
C SER A 595 -1.69 -19.19 -17.14
N ASP A 596 -2.85 -19.07 -16.50
CA ASP A 596 -4.12 -18.98 -17.23
C ASP A 596 -4.31 -17.60 -17.87
N SER A 597 -3.76 -16.56 -17.25
CA SER A 597 -3.64 -15.23 -17.86
C SER A 597 -2.76 -15.24 -19.12
N ILE A 598 -1.67 -16.02 -19.13
CA ILE A 598 -0.85 -16.23 -20.34
C ILE A 598 -1.60 -17.07 -21.39
N ARG A 599 -2.43 -18.03 -20.99
CA ARG A 599 -3.30 -18.80 -21.91
C ARG A 599 -4.23 -17.88 -22.70
N THR A 600 -5.04 -17.07 -22.02
CA THR A 600 -5.96 -16.12 -22.68
C THR A 600 -5.24 -15.08 -23.53
N MET A 601 -4.03 -14.67 -23.13
CA MET A 601 -3.18 -13.81 -23.95
C MET A 601 -2.72 -14.51 -25.24
N VAL A 602 -2.27 -15.76 -25.18
CA VAL A 602 -1.86 -16.55 -26.37
C VAL A 602 -3.04 -16.81 -27.30
N GLU A 603 -4.20 -17.19 -26.75
CA GLU A 603 -5.46 -17.37 -27.49
C GLU A 603 -5.81 -16.09 -28.27
N THR A 604 -5.83 -14.95 -27.59
CA THR A 604 -6.15 -13.64 -28.21
C THR A 604 -5.11 -13.21 -29.25
N ILE A 605 -3.82 -13.46 -29.01
CA ILE A 605 -2.74 -13.19 -29.97
C ILE A 605 -2.94 -14.00 -31.25
N ASN A 606 -3.16 -15.32 -31.12
CA ASN A 606 -3.39 -16.21 -32.27
C ASN A 606 -4.65 -15.83 -33.04
N GLU A 607 -5.78 -15.63 -32.35
CA GLU A 607 -7.06 -15.24 -32.96
C GLU A 607 -6.93 -13.95 -33.79
N THR A 608 -6.27 -12.93 -33.23
CA THR A 608 -6.14 -11.61 -33.89
C THR A 608 -5.16 -11.63 -35.06
N THR A 609 -4.00 -12.27 -34.90
CA THR A 609 -2.90 -12.20 -35.89
C THR A 609 -3.04 -13.19 -37.04
N MET A 610 -3.67 -14.35 -36.81
CA MET A 610 -3.80 -15.43 -37.80
C MET A 610 -5.12 -15.41 -38.58
N GLU A 611 -5.86 -14.30 -38.51
CA GLU A 611 -7.15 -14.14 -39.19
C GLU A 611 -7.01 -14.21 -40.73
N ARG A 612 -7.84 -15.04 -41.37
CA ARG A 612 -7.60 -15.52 -42.75
C ARG A 612 -7.73 -14.45 -43.84
N GLU A 613 -8.42 -13.35 -43.59
CA GLU A 613 -8.66 -12.27 -44.57
C GLU A 613 -7.76 -11.05 -44.31
N ARG A 614 -6.49 -11.31 -43.95
CA ARG A 614 -5.52 -10.40 -43.30
C ARG A 614 -5.88 -10.16 -41.84
N GLY A 615 -5.13 -10.78 -40.91
CA GLY A 615 -5.24 -10.52 -39.48
C GLY A 615 -4.77 -9.12 -39.08
N GLY A 616 -5.11 -8.73 -37.86
CA GLY A 616 -4.68 -7.48 -37.25
C GLY A 616 -3.43 -7.63 -36.38
N SER A 617 -3.11 -6.58 -35.63
CA SER A 617 -2.04 -6.58 -34.62
C SER A 617 -2.59 -6.35 -33.21
N VAL A 618 -1.85 -6.85 -32.22
CA VAL A 618 -2.23 -6.81 -30.80
C VAL A 618 -1.33 -5.85 -30.03
N LEU A 619 -1.90 -4.87 -29.34
CA LEU A 619 -1.17 -4.03 -28.40
C LEU A 619 -1.31 -4.55 -26.96
N ILE A 620 -0.19 -4.68 -26.26
CA ILE A 620 -0.10 -5.13 -24.87
C ILE A 620 0.54 -4.00 -24.06
N PRO A 621 -0.25 -2.97 -23.68
CA PRO A 621 0.26 -1.81 -22.95
C PRO A 621 0.60 -2.22 -21.51
N THR A 622 1.80 -1.89 -21.06
CA THR A 622 2.36 -2.41 -19.79
C THR A 622 3.13 -1.36 -19.01
N TYR A 623 3.33 -1.60 -17.72
CA TYR A 623 4.38 -0.92 -16.96
C TYR A 623 5.76 -1.31 -17.49
N ALA A 624 6.69 -0.35 -17.56
CA ALA A 624 8.06 -0.59 -18.06
C ALA A 624 8.91 -1.52 -17.17
N LEU A 625 8.39 -1.89 -16.01
CA LEU A 625 9.03 -2.59 -14.91
C LEU A 625 8.05 -3.60 -14.31
N GLY A 626 8.53 -4.77 -13.91
CA GLY A 626 7.72 -5.85 -13.34
C GLY A 626 6.89 -6.55 -14.40
N GLN A 627 5.65 -6.10 -14.57
CA GLN A 627 4.62 -6.77 -15.35
C GLN A 627 5.03 -7.13 -16.79
N ALA A 628 5.75 -6.24 -17.49
CA ALA A 628 6.23 -6.53 -18.84
C ALA A 628 7.25 -7.67 -18.88
N GLN A 629 8.18 -7.72 -17.90
CA GLN A 629 9.17 -8.79 -17.80
C GLN A 629 8.52 -10.16 -17.50
N GLU A 630 7.49 -10.18 -16.66
CA GLU A 630 6.73 -11.41 -16.36
C GLU A 630 5.90 -11.90 -17.55
N ILE A 631 5.25 -10.99 -18.30
CA ILE A 631 4.53 -11.33 -19.53
C ILE A 631 5.48 -11.93 -20.57
N ILE A 632 6.65 -11.31 -20.78
CA ILE A 632 7.67 -11.80 -21.71
C ILE A 632 8.15 -13.21 -21.33
N LEU A 633 8.50 -13.45 -20.06
CA LEU A 633 8.94 -14.77 -19.62
C LEU A 633 7.82 -15.82 -19.65
N GLY A 634 6.58 -15.43 -19.32
CA GLY A 634 5.41 -16.30 -19.42
C GLY A 634 5.13 -16.75 -20.85
N LEU A 635 5.21 -15.83 -21.83
CA LEU A 635 5.10 -16.15 -23.25
C LEU A 635 6.24 -17.06 -23.73
N LYS A 636 7.47 -16.91 -23.22
CA LYS A 636 8.58 -17.83 -23.53
C LYS A 636 8.43 -19.21 -22.88
N HIS A 637 7.85 -19.28 -21.69
CA HIS A 637 7.69 -20.53 -20.94
C HIS A 637 6.49 -21.34 -21.44
N TYR A 638 5.30 -20.72 -21.47
CA TYR A 638 4.04 -21.39 -21.80
C TYR A 638 3.54 -21.16 -23.22
N GLY A 639 4.04 -20.18 -23.98
CA GLY A 639 3.52 -19.85 -25.31
C GLY A 639 3.43 -21.06 -26.23
N LYS A 640 4.50 -21.88 -26.30
CA LYS A 640 4.51 -23.12 -27.08
C LYS A 640 3.54 -24.19 -26.56
N GLU A 641 3.30 -24.25 -25.24
CA GLU A 641 2.34 -25.20 -24.64
C GLU A 641 0.90 -24.82 -24.99
N TYR A 642 0.58 -23.52 -24.96
CA TYR A 642 -0.74 -22.98 -25.27
C TYR A 642 -0.93 -22.69 -26.78
N GLY A 643 -0.02 -23.17 -27.61
CA GLY A 643 -0.16 -23.15 -29.07
C GLY A 643 0.09 -21.79 -29.73
N LEU A 644 0.82 -20.87 -29.11
CA LEU A 644 1.32 -19.65 -29.75
C LEU A 644 2.03 -20.02 -31.06
N ASP A 645 1.56 -19.47 -32.17
CA ASP A 645 2.11 -19.84 -33.48
C ASP A 645 3.58 -19.41 -33.62
N ARG A 646 4.35 -20.17 -34.40
CA ARG A 646 5.79 -19.97 -34.59
C ARG A 646 6.10 -18.83 -35.55
N ASP A 647 5.15 -18.49 -36.43
CA ASP A 647 5.28 -17.41 -37.41
C ASP A 647 4.81 -16.06 -36.85
N VAL A 648 4.20 -16.03 -35.65
CA VAL A 648 3.78 -14.80 -34.96
C VAL A 648 4.97 -14.16 -34.23
N PHE A 649 5.26 -12.92 -34.61
CA PHE A 649 6.26 -12.09 -33.94
C PHE A 649 5.64 -11.28 -32.79
N ILE A 650 6.31 -11.32 -31.64
CA ILE A 650 6.07 -10.43 -30.50
C ILE A 650 7.20 -9.40 -30.47
N TYR A 651 6.85 -8.13 -30.50
CA TYR A 651 7.78 -7.00 -30.42
C TYR A 651 7.72 -6.35 -29.04
N VAL A 652 8.82 -5.77 -28.59
CA VAL A 652 8.96 -5.13 -27.28
C VAL A 652 9.54 -3.72 -27.46
N ASP A 653 8.87 -2.69 -26.94
CA ASP A 653 9.22 -1.29 -27.20
C ASP A 653 9.01 -0.37 -25.98
N GLY A 654 9.60 0.82 -26.03
CA GLY A 654 9.69 1.77 -24.94
C GLY A 654 10.72 1.34 -23.89
N SER A 655 10.58 1.88 -22.68
CA SER A 655 11.48 1.60 -21.56
C SER A 655 11.55 0.13 -21.16
N VAL A 656 10.56 -0.71 -21.56
CA VAL A 656 10.61 -2.17 -21.38
C VAL A 656 11.93 -2.75 -21.90
N VAL A 657 12.41 -2.31 -23.07
CA VAL A 657 13.66 -2.79 -23.67
C VAL A 657 14.85 -2.49 -22.74
N THR A 658 15.01 -1.24 -22.32
CA THR A 658 16.09 -0.81 -21.40
C THR A 658 16.01 -1.53 -20.06
N THR A 659 14.82 -1.71 -19.51
CA THR A 659 14.62 -2.45 -18.24
C THR A 659 15.08 -3.90 -18.38
N SER A 660 14.65 -4.58 -19.46
CA SER A 660 14.95 -5.99 -19.71
C SER A 660 16.42 -6.24 -20.10
N GLU A 661 16.92 -5.59 -21.17
CA GLU A 661 18.27 -5.80 -21.71
C GLU A 661 19.39 -5.34 -20.77
N ARG A 662 19.09 -4.42 -19.84
CA ARG A 662 20.11 -3.79 -19.00
C ARG A 662 19.80 -3.86 -17.52
N LEU A 663 18.65 -3.36 -17.04
CA LEU A 663 18.46 -3.18 -15.60
C LEU A 663 18.28 -4.51 -14.85
N TYR A 664 17.55 -5.46 -15.45
CA TYR A 664 17.47 -6.85 -14.98
C TYR A 664 18.75 -7.62 -15.28
N ALA A 665 19.28 -7.50 -16.50
CA ALA A 665 20.53 -8.12 -16.94
C ALA A 665 21.74 -7.80 -16.02
N GLU A 666 21.88 -6.56 -15.56
CA GLU A 666 22.92 -6.15 -14.62
C GLU A 666 22.68 -6.69 -13.18
N GLN A 667 21.55 -7.35 -12.87
CA GLN A 667 21.08 -7.68 -11.52
C GLN A 667 20.66 -9.16 -11.33
N LEU A 668 21.11 -10.08 -12.19
CA LEU A 668 20.72 -11.50 -12.19
C LEU A 668 20.71 -12.18 -10.80
N GLY A 669 21.65 -11.86 -9.90
CA GLY A 669 21.70 -12.43 -8.55
C GLY A 669 20.49 -12.15 -7.65
N TYR A 670 19.56 -11.27 -8.07
CA TYR A 670 18.26 -11.01 -7.44
C TYR A 670 17.06 -11.62 -8.17
N MET A 671 17.30 -12.30 -9.30
CA MET A 671 16.31 -13.03 -10.09
C MET A 671 16.28 -14.51 -9.66
N LYS A 672 15.28 -15.28 -10.11
CA LYS A 672 15.16 -16.71 -9.80
C LYS A 672 16.41 -17.52 -10.22
N PRO A 673 16.81 -18.57 -9.47
CA PRO A 673 18.04 -19.34 -9.72
C PRO A 673 18.25 -19.81 -11.16
N TYR A 674 17.16 -20.21 -11.86
CA TYR A 674 17.25 -20.72 -13.23
C TYR A 674 17.64 -19.65 -14.28
N LEU A 675 17.53 -18.36 -13.94
CA LEU A 675 17.92 -17.23 -14.78
C LEU A 675 19.32 -16.68 -14.44
N GLN A 676 19.91 -17.09 -13.31
CA GLN A 676 21.19 -16.52 -12.83
C GLN A 676 22.41 -16.92 -13.66
N HIS A 677 22.25 -17.89 -14.57
CA HIS A 677 23.31 -18.45 -15.42
C HIS A 677 22.95 -18.44 -16.91
N SER A 678 21.86 -17.77 -17.31
CA SER A 678 21.50 -17.53 -18.71
C SER A 678 22.33 -16.41 -19.33
N ASP A 679 22.50 -16.38 -20.67
CA ASP A 679 22.97 -15.15 -21.32
C ASP A 679 21.90 -14.05 -21.10
N PRO A 680 22.25 -12.87 -20.55
CA PRO A 680 21.27 -11.82 -20.28
C PRO A 680 20.48 -11.36 -21.51
N ARG A 681 21.04 -11.49 -22.71
CA ARG A 681 20.37 -11.19 -24.00
C ARG A 681 19.26 -12.18 -24.30
N GLU A 682 19.46 -13.44 -23.94
CA GLU A 682 18.54 -14.55 -24.21
C GLU A 682 17.50 -14.76 -23.08
N ILE A 683 17.54 -13.99 -21.99
CA ILE A 683 16.51 -14.04 -20.94
C ILE A 683 15.17 -13.55 -21.49
N PHE A 684 15.12 -12.31 -21.98
CA PHE A 684 13.86 -11.67 -22.40
C PHE A 684 13.57 -11.78 -23.90
N PHE A 685 14.57 -12.06 -24.73
CA PHE A 685 14.41 -12.06 -26.20
C PHE A 685 14.65 -13.46 -26.80
N SER A 686 14.17 -13.67 -28.01
CA SER A 686 14.26 -14.93 -28.76
C SER A 686 14.03 -14.65 -30.25
N ASP A 687 14.14 -15.68 -31.10
CA ASP A 687 13.89 -15.55 -32.55
C ASP A 687 12.51 -14.92 -32.87
N ASN A 688 11.50 -15.16 -32.03
CA ASN A 688 10.14 -14.63 -32.17
C ASN A 688 9.77 -13.50 -31.19
N ILE A 689 10.57 -13.22 -30.15
CA ILE A 689 10.35 -12.09 -29.21
C ILE A 689 11.51 -11.09 -29.33
N ARG A 690 11.25 -9.91 -29.91
CA ARG A 690 12.29 -8.99 -30.39
C ARG A 690 12.15 -7.58 -29.84
N ALA A 691 13.27 -6.99 -29.40
CA ALA A 691 13.34 -5.56 -29.10
C ALA A 691 13.15 -4.71 -30.37
N VAL A 692 12.39 -3.62 -30.25
CA VAL A 692 12.25 -2.60 -31.29
C VAL A 692 13.26 -1.48 -31.03
N ALA A 693 13.95 -1.02 -32.07
CA ALA A 693 14.78 0.17 -31.97
C ALA A 693 13.90 1.40 -31.69
N ASN A 694 14.36 2.34 -30.86
CA ASN A 694 13.64 3.58 -30.54
C ASN A 694 13.67 4.60 -31.71
N ASP A 695 13.09 4.19 -32.83
CA ASP A 695 13.01 4.86 -34.13
C ASP A 695 11.59 4.64 -34.66
N ASP A 696 10.84 5.72 -34.91
CA ASP A 696 9.47 5.62 -35.42
C ASP A 696 9.40 4.88 -36.78
N ASN A 697 10.47 4.91 -37.60
CA ASN A 697 10.52 4.12 -38.83
C ASN A 697 10.63 2.61 -38.54
N ALA A 698 11.24 2.20 -37.41
CA ALA A 698 11.25 0.81 -36.97
C ALA A 698 9.87 0.36 -36.50
N ARG A 699 9.16 1.26 -35.80
CA ARG A 699 7.78 1.04 -35.37
C ARG A 699 6.82 0.88 -36.56
N GLU A 700 6.91 1.75 -37.58
CA GLU A 700 6.13 1.60 -38.82
C GLU A 700 6.50 0.30 -39.57
N ARG A 701 7.79 -0.06 -39.64
CA ARG A 701 8.24 -1.29 -40.32
C ARG A 701 7.61 -2.55 -39.72
N ILE A 702 7.53 -2.67 -38.39
CA ILE A 702 6.94 -3.88 -37.79
C ILE A 702 5.42 -3.99 -38.03
N LEU A 703 4.71 -2.86 -38.06
CA LEU A 703 3.25 -2.80 -38.31
C LEU A 703 2.86 -3.09 -39.78
N THR A 704 3.82 -3.36 -40.67
CA THR A 704 3.53 -3.80 -42.04
C THR A 704 2.96 -5.23 -42.11
N ASN A 705 3.06 -6.00 -41.02
CA ASN A 705 2.58 -7.38 -40.92
C ASN A 705 1.86 -7.59 -39.57
N PRO A 706 0.92 -8.55 -39.46
CA PRO A 706 0.30 -8.95 -38.20
C PRO A 706 1.34 -9.30 -37.13
N CYS A 707 1.26 -8.66 -35.96
CA CYS A 707 2.16 -8.94 -34.84
C CYS A 707 1.55 -8.57 -33.48
N ALA A 708 2.16 -9.04 -32.40
CA ALA A 708 1.88 -8.56 -31.05
C ALA A 708 2.97 -7.55 -30.60
N VAL A 709 2.61 -6.55 -29.81
CA VAL A 709 3.55 -5.51 -29.35
C VAL A 709 3.36 -5.23 -27.85
N ILE A 710 4.38 -5.53 -27.05
CA ILE A 710 4.47 -5.19 -25.63
C ILE A 710 5.14 -3.81 -25.53
N ALA A 711 4.40 -2.80 -25.07
CA ALA A 711 4.90 -1.43 -25.05
C ALA A 711 4.52 -0.65 -23.78
N SER A 712 5.46 0.16 -23.29
CA SER A 712 5.23 1.10 -22.18
C SER A 712 4.87 2.51 -22.66
N PRO A 713 4.13 3.32 -21.86
CA PRO A 713 3.50 3.00 -20.57
C PRO A 713 2.07 2.44 -20.71
N VAL A 714 1.54 1.83 -19.65
CA VAL A 714 0.19 1.24 -19.63
C VAL A 714 -0.94 2.24 -19.90
N THR A 715 -0.72 3.53 -19.62
CA THR A 715 -1.73 4.58 -19.80
C THR A 715 -2.02 4.91 -21.27
N MET A 716 -1.09 4.59 -22.18
CA MET A 716 -1.13 4.92 -23.62
C MET A 716 -1.35 6.42 -23.93
N GLN A 717 -0.98 7.31 -23.02
CA GLN A 717 -1.08 8.77 -23.21
C GLN A 717 0.18 9.35 -23.90
N GLY A 718 1.35 8.74 -23.67
CA GLY A 718 2.63 9.10 -24.27
C GLY A 718 3.48 7.86 -24.55
N GLY A 719 4.75 8.05 -24.92
CA GLY A 719 5.70 6.95 -25.16
C GLY A 719 5.33 6.04 -26.35
N ALA A 720 5.92 4.84 -26.36
CA ALA A 720 5.77 3.86 -27.43
C ALA A 720 4.33 3.33 -27.55
N SER A 721 3.68 2.99 -26.42
CA SER A 721 2.31 2.46 -26.45
C SER A 721 1.30 3.46 -27.07
N ALA A 722 1.48 4.76 -26.87
CA ALA A 722 0.67 5.79 -27.53
C ALA A 722 0.94 5.88 -29.05
N PHE A 723 2.15 5.59 -29.52
CA PHE A 723 2.45 5.49 -30.96
C PHE A 723 1.64 4.35 -31.60
N TYR A 724 1.59 3.18 -30.96
CA TYR A 724 0.85 2.01 -31.44
C TYR A 724 -0.65 2.21 -31.34
N ARG A 725 -1.16 2.70 -30.20
CA ARG A 725 -2.59 3.02 -29.99
C ARG A 725 -3.16 3.83 -31.15
N ARG A 726 -2.50 4.95 -31.52
CA ARG A 726 -2.95 5.85 -32.60
C ARG A 726 -3.06 5.20 -33.99
N ARG A 727 -2.47 4.02 -34.19
CA ARG A 727 -2.52 3.26 -35.46
C ARG A 727 -3.44 2.05 -35.37
N LEU A 728 -3.61 1.47 -34.19
CA LEU A 728 -4.32 0.21 -33.98
C LEU A 728 -5.77 0.39 -33.51
N GLU A 729 -6.07 1.45 -32.75
CA GLU A 729 -7.41 1.72 -32.17
C GLU A 729 -8.51 1.98 -33.22
N VAL A 730 -8.12 2.28 -34.47
CA VAL A 730 -9.00 2.70 -35.58
C VAL A 730 -9.46 1.59 -36.52
N ASP A 731 -9.02 0.34 -36.32
CA ASP A 731 -9.42 -0.82 -37.14
C ASP A 731 -9.88 -1.96 -36.21
N PRO A 732 -11.12 -2.48 -36.37
CA PRO A 732 -11.68 -3.52 -35.52
C PRO A 732 -10.98 -4.87 -35.61
N LYS A 733 -10.10 -5.09 -36.61
CA LYS A 733 -9.26 -6.29 -36.71
C LYS A 733 -8.14 -6.34 -35.69
N ASN A 734 -7.76 -5.20 -35.13
CA ASN A 734 -6.72 -5.14 -34.10
C ASN A 734 -7.31 -5.50 -32.73
N ALA A 735 -6.43 -5.81 -31.78
CA ALA A 735 -6.81 -5.99 -30.39
C ALA A 735 -5.91 -5.22 -29.43
N VAL A 736 -6.39 -4.98 -28.22
CA VAL A 736 -5.61 -4.52 -27.08
C VAL A 736 -5.86 -5.43 -25.88
N ILE A 737 -4.78 -5.96 -25.28
CA ILE A 737 -4.85 -6.82 -24.09
C ILE A 737 -4.49 -5.98 -22.87
N LEU A 738 -5.50 -5.59 -22.10
CA LEU A 738 -5.34 -4.69 -20.96
C LEU A 738 -5.14 -5.44 -19.64
N PRO A 739 -4.13 -5.06 -18.83
CA PRO A 739 -4.04 -5.51 -17.45
C PRO A 739 -5.27 -5.09 -16.65
N SER A 740 -5.89 -6.05 -15.95
CA SER A 740 -7.12 -5.84 -15.15
C SER A 740 -6.98 -4.72 -14.11
N ASN A 741 -5.82 -4.65 -13.45
CA ASN A 741 -5.47 -3.67 -12.42
C ASN A 741 -5.23 -2.26 -12.98
N ALA A 742 -4.83 -2.15 -14.26
CA ALA A 742 -4.58 -0.86 -14.92
C ALA A 742 -5.85 -0.21 -15.49
N ALA A 743 -7.05 -0.74 -15.21
CA ALA A 743 -8.32 -0.21 -15.72
C ALA A 743 -8.61 1.26 -15.30
N ALA A 744 -8.04 1.73 -14.19
CA ALA A 744 -8.10 3.13 -13.76
C ALA A 744 -6.97 4.01 -14.37
N SER A 745 -5.89 3.39 -14.84
CA SER A 745 -4.72 4.03 -15.45
C SER A 745 -4.86 4.21 -16.97
N TYR A 746 -5.67 3.35 -17.61
CA TYR A 746 -6.20 3.60 -18.95
C TYR A 746 -6.97 4.93 -18.93
N GLY A 747 -6.69 5.83 -19.88
CA GLY A 747 -7.35 7.13 -19.94
C GLY A 747 -8.87 6.99 -19.96
N ALA A 748 -9.53 7.35 -18.85
CA ALA A 748 -10.96 7.16 -18.67
C ALA A 748 -11.77 7.89 -19.76
N GLN A 749 -12.97 7.39 -20.06
CA GLN A 749 -13.93 7.98 -21.01
C GLN A 749 -13.59 7.87 -22.52
N ARG A 750 -12.83 6.86 -22.97
CA ARG A 750 -12.70 6.53 -24.43
C ARG A 750 -12.95 5.05 -24.76
N GLY A 751 -13.89 4.41 -24.07
CA GLY A 751 -14.35 3.06 -24.40
C GLY A 751 -15.46 3.01 -25.47
N GLU A 752 -16.10 4.15 -25.77
CA GLU A 752 -17.32 4.20 -26.60
C GLU A 752 -17.07 4.55 -28.08
N GLU A 753 -15.82 4.91 -28.44
CA GLU A 753 -15.41 5.26 -29.82
C GLU A 753 -14.33 4.32 -30.41
N ALA A 754 -13.71 3.47 -29.59
CA ALA A 754 -12.60 2.61 -30.01
C ALA A 754 -13.12 1.38 -30.78
N GLN A 755 -12.51 1.07 -31.95
CA GLN A 755 -13.03 0.01 -32.83
C GLN A 755 -12.41 -1.36 -32.58
N TRP A 756 -11.14 -1.41 -32.13
CA TRP A 756 -10.39 -2.64 -31.83
C TRP A 756 -11.03 -3.51 -30.73
N ARG A 757 -10.75 -4.83 -30.76
CA ARG A 757 -11.13 -5.76 -29.67
C ARG A 757 -10.40 -5.38 -28.38
N VAL A 758 -11.14 -5.19 -27.28
CA VAL A 758 -10.56 -4.96 -25.94
C VAL A 758 -10.65 -6.24 -25.13
N GLU A 759 -9.51 -6.88 -24.90
CA GLU A 759 -9.38 -8.04 -24.02
C GLU A 759 -8.86 -7.63 -22.63
N ARG A 760 -9.23 -8.36 -21.57
CA ARG A 760 -8.85 -8.02 -20.19
C ARG A 760 -8.26 -9.22 -19.44
N VAL A 761 -6.99 -9.12 -19.09
CA VAL A 761 -6.21 -10.21 -18.48
C VAL A 761 -5.65 -9.78 -17.13
N SER A 762 -5.71 -10.65 -16.12
CA SER A 762 -5.24 -10.33 -14.77
C SER A 762 -3.80 -10.78 -14.55
N PHE A 763 -2.86 -9.84 -14.61
CA PHE A 763 -1.49 -10.06 -14.18
C PHE A 763 -1.35 -9.51 -12.76
N ALA A 764 -1.86 -10.28 -11.80
CA ALA A 764 -1.73 -9.98 -10.39
C ALA A 764 -0.25 -10.03 -10.00
N ALA A 765 0.24 -8.96 -9.37
CA ALA A 765 1.57 -8.86 -8.77
C ALA A 765 1.45 -8.38 -7.30
N HIS A 766 0.29 -8.58 -6.69
CA HIS A 766 -0.04 -8.23 -5.31
C HIS A 766 -0.83 -9.38 -4.69
N CYS A 767 -0.80 -9.51 -3.38
CA CYS A 767 -1.56 -10.50 -2.64
C CYS A 767 -3.07 -10.27 -2.81
N THR A 768 -3.76 -11.36 -3.13
CA THR A 768 -5.21 -11.46 -3.07
C THR A 768 -5.70 -11.58 -1.63
N GLN A 769 -7.02 -11.54 -1.43
CA GLN A 769 -7.62 -11.53 -0.10
C GLN A 769 -7.17 -12.70 0.80
N ASP A 770 -7.15 -13.93 0.27
CA ASP A 770 -6.77 -15.11 1.05
C ASP A 770 -5.27 -15.15 1.43
N GLU A 771 -4.41 -14.55 0.61
CA GLU A 771 -2.97 -14.42 0.87
C GLU A 771 -2.70 -13.35 1.94
N LEU A 772 -3.42 -12.21 1.91
CA LEU A 772 -3.37 -11.19 2.96
C LEU A 772 -3.84 -11.76 4.31
N LEU A 773 -4.91 -12.56 4.32
CA LEU A 773 -5.36 -13.32 5.49
C LEU A 773 -4.36 -14.43 5.92
N GLY A 774 -3.50 -14.89 5.01
CA GLY A 774 -2.38 -15.81 5.31
C GLY A 774 -1.21 -15.10 6.00
N ILE A 775 -0.89 -13.87 5.58
CA ILE A 775 0.16 -13.03 6.18
C ILE A 775 -0.15 -12.74 7.65
N THR A 776 -1.40 -12.35 7.97
CA THR A 776 -1.78 -12.07 9.38
C THR A 776 -1.69 -13.32 10.26
N LYS A 777 -2.13 -14.48 9.76
CA LYS A 777 -1.99 -15.78 10.46
C LYS A 777 -0.55 -16.23 10.68
N LYS A 778 0.39 -15.87 9.80
CA LYS A 778 1.82 -16.18 10.00
C LYS A 778 2.46 -15.28 11.06
N LEU A 779 2.17 -13.97 11.01
CA LEU A 779 2.86 -12.95 11.80
C LEU A 779 2.18 -12.64 13.15
N SER A 780 0.94 -13.08 13.36
CA SER A 780 0.12 -12.86 14.58
C SER A 780 0.09 -11.40 15.08
N PRO A 781 -0.21 -10.38 14.25
CA PRO A 781 -0.07 -8.99 14.64
C PRO A 781 -1.06 -8.56 15.75
N ARG A 782 -0.57 -7.86 16.78
CA ARG A 782 -1.38 -7.22 17.83
C ARG A 782 -2.30 -6.13 17.23
N GLN A 783 -1.81 -5.38 16.24
CA GLN A 783 -2.56 -4.33 15.54
C GLN A 783 -2.22 -4.34 14.04
N ILE A 784 -3.19 -3.97 13.19
CA ILE A 784 -3.02 -3.88 11.74
C ILE A 784 -3.42 -2.47 11.26
N ILE A 785 -2.58 -1.83 10.47
CA ILE A 785 -2.89 -0.64 9.67
C ILE A 785 -3.04 -1.08 8.21
N LEU A 786 -4.17 -0.76 7.60
CA LEU A 786 -4.41 -0.99 6.17
C LEU A 786 -4.17 0.28 5.37
N ILE A 787 -3.34 0.16 4.32
CA ILE A 787 -2.93 1.22 3.39
C ILE A 787 -3.06 0.73 1.94
N HIS A 788 -2.68 1.58 0.99
CA HIS A 788 -2.52 1.30 -0.44
C HIS A 788 -3.67 0.45 -1.02
N GLY A 789 -4.82 1.09 -1.17
CA GLY A 789 -6.06 0.42 -1.54
C GLY A 789 -7.23 1.39 -1.61
N SER A 790 -8.24 1.05 -2.41
CA SER A 790 -9.48 1.85 -2.43
C SER A 790 -10.22 1.69 -1.10
N ARG A 791 -10.95 2.72 -0.65
CA ARG A 791 -11.73 2.69 0.60
C ARG A 791 -12.57 1.40 0.73
N ARG A 792 -13.24 0.98 -0.34
CA ARG A 792 -14.02 -0.26 -0.40
C ARG A 792 -13.20 -1.52 -0.10
N ARG A 793 -11.99 -1.65 -0.67
CA ARG A 793 -11.09 -2.80 -0.45
C ARG A 793 -10.58 -2.83 0.99
N ILE A 794 -10.16 -1.66 1.49
CA ILE A 794 -9.73 -1.47 2.87
C ILE A 794 -10.86 -1.85 3.85
N SER A 795 -12.11 -1.43 3.60
CA SER A 795 -13.26 -1.78 4.44
C SER A 795 -13.62 -3.28 4.43
N ASP A 796 -13.61 -3.96 3.27
CA ASP A 796 -13.93 -5.39 3.21
C ASP A 796 -12.86 -6.24 3.91
N LEU A 797 -11.59 -5.88 3.77
CA LEU A 797 -10.47 -6.53 4.44
C LEU A 797 -10.47 -6.23 5.96
N ALA A 798 -10.75 -4.99 6.35
CA ALA A 798 -10.88 -4.60 7.76
C ALA A 798 -11.99 -5.39 8.46
N PHE A 799 -13.17 -5.49 7.84
CA PHE A 799 -14.29 -6.27 8.37
C PHE A 799 -13.92 -7.75 8.61
N ARG A 800 -13.10 -8.34 7.75
CA ARG A 800 -12.67 -9.75 7.86
C ARG A 800 -11.58 -9.98 8.90
N LEU A 801 -10.72 -8.99 9.16
CA LEU A 801 -9.63 -9.07 10.12
C LEU A 801 -10.01 -8.61 11.55
N ALA A 802 -11.06 -7.79 11.68
CA ALA A 802 -11.53 -7.24 12.95
C ALA A 802 -12.01 -8.24 14.03
N PRO A 803 -12.40 -9.50 13.74
CA PRO A 803 -12.63 -10.50 14.79
C PRO A 803 -11.36 -10.86 15.58
N ASP A 804 -10.23 -10.98 14.88
CA ASP A 804 -8.98 -11.53 15.42
C ASP A 804 -7.94 -10.44 15.77
N HIS A 805 -8.01 -9.27 15.13
CA HIS A 805 -7.01 -8.21 15.23
C HIS A 805 -7.61 -6.81 15.39
N LYS A 806 -6.90 -5.92 16.09
CA LYS A 806 -7.27 -4.49 16.16
C LYS A 806 -6.86 -3.78 14.86
N ILE A 807 -7.85 -3.38 14.06
CA ILE A 807 -7.62 -2.73 12.75
C ILE A 807 -7.64 -1.21 12.87
N HIS A 808 -6.86 -0.56 12.02
CA HIS A 808 -6.83 0.88 11.79
C HIS A 808 -6.84 1.15 10.28
N THR A 809 -7.66 2.11 9.84
CA THR A 809 -7.80 2.49 8.43
C THR A 809 -7.61 4.01 8.29
N PRO A 810 -6.38 4.52 8.54
CA PRO A 810 -6.15 5.95 8.70
C PRO A 810 -6.34 6.73 7.40
N THR A 811 -6.62 8.01 7.55
CA THR A 811 -6.68 9.01 6.48
C THR A 811 -5.34 9.74 6.29
N VAL A 812 -5.13 10.35 5.12
CA VAL A 812 -3.90 11.13 4.85
C VAL A 812 -3.75 12.29 5.83
N GLY A 813 -2.60 12.36 6.51
CA GLY A 813 -2.28 13.32 7.56
C GLY A 813 -2.46 12.78 8.98
N GLU A 814 -3.29 11.76 9.16
CA GLU A 814 -3.65 11.14 10.45
C GLU A 814 -2.46 10.43 11.12
N THR A 815 -2.46 10.36 12.45
CA THR A 815 -1.40 9.73 13.25
C THR A 815 -1.98 8.68 14.20
N VAL A 816 -1.79 7.40 13.87
CA VAL A 816 -2.11 6.27 14.74
C VAL A 816 -1.02 6.15 15.81
N ARG A 817 -1.41 6.04 17.08
CA ARG A 817 -0.49 5.85 18.22
C ARG A 817 -0.70 4.50 18.88
N THR A 818 0.37 3.72 18.96
CA THR A 818 0.43 2.42 19.60
C THR A 818 1.22 2.53 20.90
N VAL A 819 0.54 2.26 22.01
CA VAL A 819 1.18 1.99 23.31
C VAL A 819 1.55 0.52 23.31
N LEU A 820 2.84 0.23 23.48
CA LEU A 820 3.41 -1.12 23.45
C LEU A 820 3.13 -1.87 24.76
#